data_AF-W7A3P4-F1
#
_entry.id   AF-W7A3P4-F1
#
_cell.length_a   1.000
_cell.length_b   1.000
_cell.length_c   1.000
_cell.angle_alpha   90.00
_cell.angle_beta   90.00
_cell.angle_gamma   90.00
#
_symmetry.space_group_name_H-M   'P 1'
#
loop_
_entity.id
_entity.type
_entity.pdbx_description
1 polymer ?
#
loop_
_entity_poly.entity_id
_entity_poly.type
_entity_poly.pdbx_seq_one_letter_code
_entity_poly.pdbx_strand_id
1 'polypeptide(L)'
;MLGREYFSGFVNKKLKNLLQCNLVAYYNLRDNGPDPNSFLDFVGEPDQFYWFIEHYLSVPFSIPKNLKKKEGNNFRSCLNRSWVSEFLRKYEEPDIKELMKFLDKEQKVYFSYTFENVEPVAKYTSFALKEFHKYCILPPLIETDIKQKDKEGLLSFQLNQEEYKIYLSSVGTPISALKNLYVSMEEGERKNILKDIVESGGPANVFVNCPVYNLKLHYNKECGSQPNVLKCLDNYIKRLCERRISNKEKGTFCDDLLFLFDALKEPYVANFKKFLTRDDVHLVKPQSVWRVPVFTTYKPRDIMNPKNKIPVDIFKVLNTKNKLFLSFFDKIPKSPHYMEESHPLINLSTFASSIFDKLHRFFYAFKKKKNKISPVSVKELSHNITDFSFKHDTSFIECKKVKKSLNLDLEVEVAKAVAVEKICKIIENIVLTKGKREKRKRGEPMDVHRGFRMQCILIGTHVEALNIVRQLLNLESMLSLTRYTSLYLHKFFKSVTGLKGNFLYENPDALKYARVCGKAVLHIPAVLYRRNIYIAETFLSLYLGISNLVSSNPSSPFFEYAIIEFLVSYFNKGSEKFLLYLFSIVSVLYINVYYYEQLYCHHREQFELLRSKMIHPNIADRILNNIKSLMKNPRYMDMRSFYMKFENEDIFDKRKVFEVLYALDEFLNNSDAQQKAKMQDISDESVDLDTTNDGIGLRKEDVFFESEQGSTESLEDDMEEGLEGVDRDQQKKAAEYLKMVPDEDKANLTDRNKELELDLYKYIGTLDQTREGVGTISSHSPATAAGMEITSGGGRALRPGSKGMNERMGQTGKDLNRMKGKDVSKLRKGVDFYESSTSLNQISSGESSSQQEGPSKSLPIETEEPSSSGM
;
A
#
# COMPACT_ATOMS: atom_id res chain seq x y z
N MET A 1 -31.22 -37.48 14.91
CA MET A 1 -30.45 -36.54 14.07
C MET A 1 -30.31 -37.18 12.71
N LEU A 2 -30.83 -36.58 11.64
CA LEU A 2 -30.52 -37.02 10.27
C LEU A 2 -29.08 -36.56 9.96
N GLY A 3 -28.24 -37.48 9.49
CA GLY A 3 -26.86 -37.20 9.08
C GLY A 3 -26.79 -36.19 7.92
N ARG A 4 -25.59 -35.67 7.62
CA ARG A 4 -25.39 -34.86 6.41
C ARG A 4 -25.57 -35.74 5.17
N GLU A 5 -26.08 -35.16 4.09
CA GLU A 5 -26.24 -35.89 2.82
C GLU A 5 -24.87 -36.07 2.14
N TYR A 6 -24.62 -37.22 1.51
CA TYR A 6 -23.45 -37.37 0.64
C TYR A 6 -23.59 -36.49 -0.62
N PHE A 7 -22.51 -35.86 -1.07
CA PHE A 7 -22.53 -35.03 -2.28
C PHE A 7 -22.37 -35.90 -3.54
N SER A 8 -23.48 -36.19 -4.21
CA SER A 8 -23.51 -37.02 -5.43
C SER A 8 -23.30 -36.23 -6.73
N GLY A 9 -22.64 -35.07 -6.68
CA GLY A 9 -22.44 -34.19 -7.85
C GLY A 9 -23.61 -33.26 -8.20
N PHE A 10 -24.63 -33.16 -7.35
CA PHE A 10 -25.74 -32.23 -7.50
C PHE A 10 -26.13 -31.59 -6.17
N VAL A 11 -26.64 -30.36 -6.21
CA VAL A 11 -27.16 -29.65 -5.04
C VAL A 11 -28.68 -29.47 -5.12
N ASN A 12 -29.33 -29.30 -3.97
CA ASN A 12 -30.76 -29.01 -3.94
C ASN A 12 -31.12 -27.69 -4.66
N LYS A 13 -32.40 -27.55 -5.04
CA LYS A 13 -32.91 -26.36 -5.74
C LYS A 13 -32.61 -25.03 -5.00
N LYS A 14 -32.61 -25.05 -3.66
CA LYS A 14 -32.32 -23.86 -2.84
C LYS A 14 -30.88 -23.37 -2.98
N LEU A 15 -29.91 -24.27 -3.02
CA LEU A 15 -28.49 -23.96 -3.24
C LEU A 15 -28.21 -23.64 -4.70
N LYS A 16 -28.88 -24.32 -5.64
CA LYS A 16 -28.78 -24.01 -7.08
C LYS A 16 -29.23 -22.58 -7.40
N ASN A 17 -30.39 -22.17 -6.89
CA ASN A 17 -30.89 -20.80 -7.06
C ASN A 17 -29.93 -19.76 -6.43
N LEU A 18 -29.35 -20.06 -5.27
CA LEU A 18 -28.38 -19.16 -4.62
C LEU A 18 -27.08 -19.05 -5.42
N LEU A 19 -26.60 -20.15 -6.02
CA LEU A 19 -25.45 -20.13 -6.92
C LEU A 19 -25.73 -19.27 -8.15
N GLN A 20 -26.89 -19.45 -8.77
CA GLN A 20 -27.31 -18.65 -9.93
C GLN A 20 -27.38 -17.15 -9.60
N CYS A 21 -27.94 -16.77 -8.44
CA CYS A 21 -27.91 -15.38 -7.98
C CYS A 21 -26.48 -14.81 -7.89
N ASN A 22 -25.53 -15.60 -7.36
CA ASN A 22 -24.13 -15.19 -7.26
C ASN A 22 -23.46 -15.05 -8.64
N LEU A 23 -23.73 -15.97 -9.58
CA LEU A 23 -23.26 -15.87 -10.96
C LEU A 23 -23.79 -14.61 -11.64
N VAL A 24 -25.10 -14.34 -11.54
CA VAL A 24 -25.71 -13.12 -12.09
C VAL A 24 -25.06 -11.86 -11.51
N ALA A 25 -24.83 -11.83 -10.19
CA ALA A 25 -24.18 -10.71 -9.53
C ALA A 25 -22.71 -10.52 -9.98
N TYR A 26 -22.01 -11.63 -10.23
CA TYR A 26 -20.63 -11.62 -10.70
C TYR A 26 -20.49 -11.10 -12.13
N TYR A 27 -21.27 -11.65 -13.07
CA TYR A 27 -21.21 -11.22 -14.47
C TYR A 27 -21.68 -9.77 -14.66
N ASN A 28 -22.57 -9.27 -13.81
CA ASN A 28 -23.05 -7.88 -13.82
C ASN A 28 -22.31 -6.97 -12.84
N LEU A 29 -21.02 -7.23 -12.59
CA LEU A 29 -20.22 -6.40 -11.70
C LEU A 29 -20.05 -4.96 -12.23
N ARG A 30 -20.09 -4.77 -13.56
CA ARG A 30 -20.05 -3.46 -14.26
C ARG A 30 -21.45 -3.02 -14.69
N ASP A 31 -21.62 -1.71 -14.92
CA ASP A 31 -22.91 -1.12 -15.32
C ASP A 31 -23.40 -1.58 -16.71
N ASN A 32 -22.46 -1.98 -17.57
CA ASN A 32 -22.70 -2.32 -18.98
C ASN A 32 -23.42 -3.67 -19.20
N GLY A 33 -23.78 -4.40 -18.13
CA GLY A 33 -24.45 -5.70 -18.23
C GLY A 33 -23.50 -6.89 -18.05
N PRO A 34 -23.96 -8.12 -18.33
CA PRO A 34 -23.14 -9.32 -18.23
C PRO A 34 -22.06 -9.34 -19.31
N ASP A 35 -20.81 -9.61 -18.93
CA ASP A 35 -19.64 -9.62 -19.84
C ASP A 35 -19.07 -11.04 -20.03
N PRO A 36 -18.97 -11.56 -21.27
CA PRO A 36 -18.44 -12.90 -21.53
C PRO A 36 -16.96 -13.05 -21.12
N ASN A 37 -16.17 -11.97 -21.10
CA ASN A 37 -14.77 -11.98 -20.66
C ASN A 37 -14.62 -12.16 -19.14
N SER A 38 -15.73 -12.24 -18.40
CA SER A 38 -15.72 -12.53 -16.98
C SER A 38 -15.64 -14.02 -16.65
N PHE A 39 -15.61 -14.94 -17.61
CA PHE A 39 -15.58 -16.37 -17.29
C PHE A 39 -14.33 -16.77 -16.46
N LEU A 40 -14.58 -17.44 -15.32
CA LEU A 40 -13.55 -18.01 -14.44
C LEU A 40 -13.40 -19.51 -14.72
N ASP A 41 -12.20 -19.97 -15.07
CA ASP A 41 -11.94 -21.40 -15.25
C ASP A 41 -11.53 -22.02 -13.93
N PHE A 42 -12.49 -22.63 -13.24
CA PHE A 42 -12.24 -23.21 -11.93
C PHE A 42 -11.37 -24.46 -11.98
N VAL A 43 -11.31 -25.18 -13.11
CA VAL A 43 -10.56 -26.45 -13.21
C VAL A 43 -9.15 -26.19 -13.72
N GLY A 44 -9.01 -25.37 -14.77
CA GLY A 44 -7.72 -25.00 -15.34
C GLY A 44 -6.92 -24.02 -14.49
N GLU A 45 -7.60 -23.10 -13.78
CA GLU A 45 -6.98 -22.06 -12.96
C GLU A 45 -7.54 -22.05 -11.52
N PRO A 46 -7.05 -22.94 -10.63
CA PRO A 46 -7.61 -23.12 -9.28
C PRO A 46 -7.65 -21.86 -8.41
N ASP A 47 -6.75 -20.89 -8.63
CA ASP A 47 -6.77 -19.60 -7.94
C ASP A 47 -8.10 -18.84 -8.16
N GLN A 48 -8.67 -18.97 -9.36
CA GLN A 48 -9.93 -18.32 -9.73
C GLN A 48 -11.12 -18.93 -8.96
N PHE A 49 -11.07 -20.24 -8.68
CA PHE A 49 -12.04 -20.93 -7.85
C PHE A 49 -12.05 -20.39 -6.42
N TYR A 50 -10.89 -20.33 -5.76
CA TYR A 50 -10.81 -19.81 -4.39
C TYR A 50 -11.17 -18.34 -4.30
N TRP A 51 -10.83 -17.54 -5.32
CA TRP A 51 -11.23 -16.15 -5.42
C TRP A 51 -12.77 -15.98 -5.47
N PHE A 52 -13.45 -16.81 -6.27
CA PHE A 52 -14.91 -16.79 -6.35
C PHE A 52 -15.56 -17.26 -5.04
N ILE A 53 -14.98 -18.26 -4.40
CA ILE A 53 -15.38 -18.73 -3.06
C ILE A 53 -15.24 -17.61 -2.02
N GLU A 54 -14.12 -16.87 -2.01
CA GLU A 54 -13.86 -15.81 -1.05
C GLU A 54 -14.83 -14.64 -1.20
N HIS A 55 -15.07 -14.19 -2.43
CA HIS A 55 -15.77 -12.94 -2.68
C HIS A 55 -17.26 -13.07 -2.94
N TYR A 56 -17.75 -14.23 -3.39
CA TYR A 56 -19.16 -14.45 -3.73
C TYR A 56 -19.79 -15.55 -2.87
N LEU A 57 -19.26 -16.78 -2.91
CA LEU A 57 -19.97 -17.92 -2.31
C LEU A 57 -19.89 -17.97 -0.77
N SER A 58 -18.81 -17.45 -0.19
CA SER A 58 -18.64 -17.34 1.26
C SER A 58 -19.30 -16.10 1.85
N VAL A 59 -19.66 -15.09 1.05
CA VAL A 59 -20.24 -13.85 1.56
C VAL A 59 -21.77 -13.95 1.58
N PRO A 60 -22.48 -13.37 2.57
CA PRO A 60 -23.92 -13.23 2.48
C PRO A 60 -24.32 -12.44 1.23
N PHE A 61 -25.19 -13.00 0.40
CA PHE A 61 -25.59 -12.39 -0.87
C PHE A 61 -26.21 -11.00 -0.65
N SER A 62 -25.70 -10.02 -1.38
CA SER A 62 -26.22 -8.65 -1.42
C SER A 62 -26.40 -8.22 -2.86
N ILE A 63 -27.46 -7.47 -3.15
CA ILE A 63 -27.76 -7.05 -4.53
C ILE A 63 -26.75 -5.96 -4.94
N PRO A 64 -25.96 -6.19 -6.02
CA PRO A 64 -25.07 -5.17 -6.57
C PRO A 64 -25.83 -3.88 -6.87
N LYS A 65 -25.21 -2.72 -6.62
CA LYS A 65 -25.87 -1.40 -6.80
C LYS A 65 -26.51 -1.27 -8.20
N ASN A 66 -25.81 -1.77 -9.21
CA ASN A 66 -26.15 -1.68 -10.63
C ASN A 66 -27.37 -2.55 -10.99
N LEU A 67 -27.67 -3.57 -10.18
CA LEU A 67 -28.81 -4.46 -10.35
C LEU A 67 -30.03 -4.08 -9.51
N LYS A 68 -29.93 -3.07 -8.63
CA LYS A 68 -31.06 -2.66 -7.78
C LYS A 68 -32.24 -2.05 -8.54
N LYS A 69 -31.99 -1.50 -9.74
CA LYS A 69 -32.98 -0.80 -10.57
C LYS A 69 -33.38 -1.57 -11.83
N LYS A 70 -32.70 -2.67 -12.17
CA LYS A 70 -33.00 -3.45 -13.38
C LYS A 70 -34.16 -4.41 -13.08
N GLU A 71 -35.30 -4.20 -13.73
CA GLU A 71 -36.43 -5.14 -13.71
C GLU A 71 -36.03 -6.38 -14.51
N GLY A 72 -35.94 -7.54 -13.87
CA GLY A 72 -35.59 -8.79 -14.55
C GLY A 72 -35.21 -9.93 -13.61
N ASN A 73 -34.59 -9.63 -12.46
CA ASN A 73 -34.14 -10.66 -11.51
C ASN A 73 -34.73 -10.46 -10.10
N ASN A 74 -35.55 -11.40 -9.63
CA ASN A 74 -36.06 -11.40 -8.27
C ASN A 74 -35.06 -12.02 -7.28
N PHE A 75 -34.17 -11.20 -6.73
CA PHE A 75 -33.15 -11.64 -5.78
C PHE A 75 -33.65 -11.89 -4.35
N ARG A 76 -34.94 -11.69 -4.05
CA ARG A 76 -35.47 -11.76 -2.67
C ARG A 76 -35.16 -13.11 -2.00
N SER A 77 -35.20 -14.20 -2.76
CA SER A 77 -34.93 -15.57 -2.27
C SER A 77 -33.47 -15.84 -1.92
N CYS A 78 -32.54 -15.03 -2.43
CA CYS A 78 -31.09 -15.18 -2.27
C CYS A 78 -30.53 -14.27 -1.17
N LEU A 79 -31.19 -13.15 -0.88
CA LEU A 79 -30.73 -12.13 0.06
C LEU A 79 -30.22 -12.72 1.39
N ASN A 80 -28.97 -12.39 1.72
CA ASN A 80 -28.32 -12.65 3.01
C ASN A 80 -28.07 -14.12 3.35
N ARG A 81 -28.09 -14.96 2.32
CA ARG A 81 -27.70 -16.36 2.40
C ARG A 81 -26.27 -16.48 1.88
N SER A 82 -25.49 -17.40 2.46
CA SER A 82 -24.13 -17.73 2.00
C SER A 82 -24.13 -19.16 1.52
N TRP A 83 -23.67 -19.36 0.28
CA TRP A 83 -23.70 -20.66 -0.38
C TRP A 83 -22.82 -21.68 0.34
N VAL A 84 -21.57 -21.33 0.67
CA VAL A 84 -20.62 -22.22 1.37
C VAL A 84 -21.16 -22.66 2.73
N SER A 85 -21.75 -21.73 3.48
CA SER A 85 -22.30 -22.05 4.81
C SER A 85 -23.50 -22.99 4.74
N GLU A 86 -24.36 -22.85 3.74
CA GLU A 86 -25.51 -23.73 3.55
C GLU A 86 -25.07 -25.09 2.99
N PHE A 87 -24.09 -25.11 2.09
CA PHE A 87 -23.51 -26.32 1.50
C PHE A 87 -22.88 -27.20 2.58
N LEU A 88 -21.92 -26.67 3.36
CA LEU A 88 -21.22 -27.41 4.42
C LEU A 88 -22.13 -27.86 5.57
N ARG A 89 -23.32 -27.25 5.73
CA ARG A 89 -24.33 -27.67 6.70
C ARG A 89 -25.16 -28.85 6.20
N LYS A 90 -25.42 -28.90 4.90
CA LYS A 90 -26.31 -29.89 4.29
C LYS A 90 -25.58 -31.15 3.84
N TYR A 91 -24.41 -30.98 3.24
CA TYR A 91 -23.64 -32.07 2.65
C TYR A 91 -22.42 -32.44 3.48
N GLU A 92 -22.04 -33.71 3.44
CA GLU A 92 -20.67 -34.12 3.77
C GLU A 92 -19.72 -33.46 2.77
N GLU A 93 -18.59 -32.96 3.28
CA GLU A 93 -17.64 -32.20 2.46
C GLU A 93 -16.98 -33.14 1.44
N PRO A 94 -17.16 -32.91 0.12
CA PRO A 94 -16.55 -33.74 -0.92
C PRO A 94 -15.08 -33.38 -1.13
N ASP A 95 -14.40 -34.16 -1.99
CA ASP A 95 -13.11 -33.77 -2.54
C ASP A 95 -13.23 -32.42 -3.27
N ILE A 96 -12.26 -31.54 -3.04
CA ILE A 96 -12.26 -30.20 -3.62
C ILE A 96 -12.31 -30.20 -5.15
N LYS A 97 -11.69 -31.19 -5.81
CA LYS A 97 -11.70 -31.34 -7.27
C LYS A 97 -13.08 -31.68 -7.80
N GLU A 98 -13.86 -32.48 -7.07
CA GLU A 98 -15.25 -32.79 -7.44
C GLU A 98 -16.12 -31.54 -7.35
N LEU A 99 -15.92 -30.74 -6.30
CA LEU A 99 -16.63 -29.48 -6.13
C LEU A 99 -16.26 -28.45 -7.21
N MET A 100 -14.98 -28.35 -7.57
CA MET A 100 -14.51 -27.48 -8.67
C MET A 100 -15.18 -27.86 -10.00
N LYS A 101 -15.21 -29.16 -10.34
CA LYS A 101 -15.90 -29.66 -11.55
C LYS A 101 -17.40 -29.35 -11.54
N PHE A 102 -18.06 -29.50 -10.40
CA PHE A 102 -19.48 -29.18 -10.27
C PHE A 102 -19.75 -27.69 -10.51
N LEU A 103 -19.00 -26.80 -9.86
CA LEU A 103 -19.17 -25.36 -10.01
C LEU A 103 -18.82 -24.87 -11.42
N ASP A 104 -17.78 -25.44 -12.04
CA ASP A 104 -17.40 -25.14 -13.43
C ASP A 104 -18.53 -25.54 -14.41
N LYS A 105 -19.12 -26.72 -14.21
CA LYS A 105 -20.26 -27.18 -15.01
C LYS A 105 -21.46 -26.25 -14.89
N GLU A 106 -21.85 -25.87 -13.68
CA GLU A 106 -23.00 -24.96 -13.48
C GLU A 106 -22.71 -23.55 -14.03
N GLN A 107 -21.45 -23.07 -13.96
CA GLN A 107 -21.05 -21.82 -14.59
C GLN A 107 -21.13 -21.90 -16.12
N LYS A 108 -20.64 -22.99 -16.74
CA LYS A 108 -20.72 -23.20 -18.20
C LYS A 108 -22.17 -23.25 -18.67
N VAL A 109 -23.06 -23.90 -17.93
CA VAL A 109 -24.51 -23.91 -18.23
C VAL A 109 -25.07 -22.48 -18.19
N TYR A 110 -24.75 -21.70 -17.16
CA TYR A 110 -25.15 -20.29 -17.08
C TYR A 110 -24.56 -19.45 -18.23
N PHE A 111 -23.30 -19.68 -18.58
CA PHE A 111 -22.59 -18.98 -19.63
C PHE A 111 -23.23 -19.22 -21.00
N SER A 112 -23.44 -20.47 -21.39
CA SER A 112 -24.09 -20.83 -22.64
C SER A 112 -25.54 -20.31 -22.72
N TYR A 113 -26.27 -20.29 -21.61
CA TYR A 113 -27.61 -19.70 -21.56
C TYR A 113 -27.58 -18.17 -21.76
N THR A 114 -26.53 -17.49 -21.31
CA THR A 114 -26.46 -16.02 -21.30
C THR A 114 -25.84 -15.45 -22.57
N PHE A 115 -24.84 -16.14 -23.14
CA PHE A 115 -24.03 -15.65 -24.26
C PHE A 115 -24.13 -16.53 -25.52
N GLU A 116 -24.90 -17.60 -25.47
CA GLU A 116 -25.20 -18.51 -26.59
C GLU A 116 -23.95 -19.06 -27.28
N ASN A 117 -23.51 -18.41 -28.37
CA ASN A 117 -22.48 -18.90 -29.30
C ASN A 117 -21.04 -18.48 -28.92
N VAL A 118 -20.84 -17.84 -27.77
CA VAL A 118 -19.49 -17.46 -27.30
C VAL A 118 -18.86 -18.65 -26.58
N GLU A 119 -17.60 -18.97 -26.88
CA GLU A 119 -16.84 -19.95 -26.11
C GLU A 119 -16.31 -19.33 -24.80
N PRO A 120 -16.38 -20.06 -23.67
CA PRO A 120 -15.84 -19.57 -22.41
C PRO A 120 -14.32 -19.52 -22.46
N VAL A 121 -13.76 -18.32 -22.25
CA VAL A 121 -12.31 -18.10 -22.17
C VAL A 121 -11.93 -17.79 -20.73
N ALA A 122 -10.93 -18.51 -20.20
CA ALA A 122 -10.42 -18.27 -18.86
C ALA A 122 -9.80 -16.87 -18.74
N LYS A 123 -9.80 -16.29 -17.54
CA LYS A 123 -9.09 -15.02 -17.33
C LYS A 123 -7.57 -15.18 -17.41
N TYR A 124 -6.91 -14.11 -17.86
CA TYR A 124 -5.48 -14.05 -18.07
C TYR A 124 -4.71 -13.52 -16.85
N THR A 125 -3.45 -13.94 -16.76
CA THR A 125 -2.42 -13.20 -16.02
C THR A 125 -1.67 -12.30 -16.99
N SER A 126 -1.45 -11.04 -16.61
CA SER A 126 -0.80 -10.05 -17.47
C SER A 126 0.58 -9.66 -16.96
N PHE A 127 1.56 -9.66 -17.87
CA PHE A 127 2.92 -9.19 -17.64
C PHE A 127 3.18 -7.96 -18.52
N ALA A 128 3.53 -6.85 -17.89
CA ALA A 128 3.87 -5.62 -18.61
C ALA A 128 5.32 -5.68 -19.08
N LEU A 129 5.52 -5.55 -20.39
CA LEU A 129 6.83 -5.48 -21.05
C LEU A 129 6.88 -4.20 -21.89
N LYS A 130 7.95 -3.42 -21.77
CA LYS A 130 8.12 -2.17 -22.52
C LYS A 130 9.39 -2.15 -23.35
N GLU A 131 10.47 -2.65 -22.76
CA GLU A 131 11.83 -2.46 -23.24
C GLU A 131 12.53 -3.79 -23.55
N PHE A 132 13.31 -3.78 -24.62
CA PHE A 132 14.39 -4.72 -24.89
C PHE A 132 15.72 -3.96 -24.80
N HIS A 133 16.58 -4.34 -23.86
CA HIS A 133 17.72 -3.54 -23.44
C HIS A 133 17.28 -2.11 -23.03
N LYS A 134 17.50 -1.11 -23.88
CA LYS A 134 16.95 0.26 -23.75
C LYS A 134 16.11 0.69 -24.96
N TYR A 135 15.88 -0.22 -25.92
CA TYR A 135 15.00 -0.01 -27.05
C TYR A 135 13.55 -0.34 -26.67
N CYS A 136 12.59 0.40 -27.23
CA CYS A 136 11.18 0.09 -27.03
C CYS A 136 10.78 -1.13 -27.87
N ILE A 137 9.99 -2.03 -27.29
CA ILE A 137 9.44 -3.18 -28.04
C ILE A 137 8.39 -2.70 -29.05
N LEU A 138 7.57 -1.73 -28.63
CA LEU A 138 6.59 -1.07 -29.47
C LEU A 138 7.12 0.30 -29.91
N PRO A 139 6.70 0.83 -31.08
CA PRO A 139 7.10 2.16 -31.54
C PRO A 139 6.88 3.23 -30.46
N PRO A 140 7.91 4.03 -30.11
CA PRO A 140 7.84 4.97 -28.99
C PRO A 140 6.93 6.18 -29.26
N LEU A 141 6.42 6.73 -28.16
CA LEU A 141 5.90 8.09 -28.12
C LEU A 141 7.03 9.04 -27.74
N ILE A 142 7.33 9.99 -28.61
CA ILE A 142 8.28 11.06 -28.33
C ILE A 142 7.53 12.20 -27.66
N GLU A 143 7.93 12.60 -26.47
CA GLU A 143 7.37 13.72 -25.72
C GLU A 143 8.46 14.79 -25.57
N THR A 144 8.07 16.07 -25.65
CA THR A 144 9.01 17.18 -25.46
C THR A 144 8.46 18.20 -24.47
N ASP A 145 9.30 19.12 -24.00
CA ASP A 145 8.89 20.26 -23.17
C ASP A 145 8.37 21.46 -23.99
N ILE A 146 8.25 21.31 -25.32
CA ILE A 146 7.76 22.34 -26.23
C ILE A 146 6.24 22.47 -26.11
N LYS A 147 5.75 23.66 -25.81
CA LYS A 147 4.30 23.94 -25.77
C LYS A 147 3.72 24.02 -27.18
N GLN A 148 2.63 23.30 -27.44
CA GLN A 148 1.89 23.47 -28.70
C GLN A 148 1.19 24.83 -28.73
N LYS A 149 1.32 25.56 -29.84
CA LYS A 149 0.76 26.92 -29.99
C LYS A 149 -0.78 26.95 -29.95
N ASP A 150 -1.45 25.82 -30.27
CA ASP A 150 -2.91 25.76 -30.46
C ASP A 150 -3.66 24.70 -29.60
N LYS A 151 -2.97 24.02 -28.69
CA LYS A 151 -3.57 23.01 -27.79
C LYS A 151 -3.01 23.12 -26.38
N GLU A 152 -3.86 22.88 -25.38
CA GLU A 152 -3.39 22.66 -24.00
C GLU A 152 -2.59 21.34 -23.96
N GLY A 153 -1.27 21.43 -24.06
CA GLY A 153 -0.41 20.26 -24.00
C GLY A 153 1.03 20.52 -24.45
N LEU A 154 1.88 19.57 -24.09
CA LEU A 154 3.23 19.44 -24.62
C LEU A 154 3.19 18.79 -26.01
N LEU A 155 4.13 19.14 -26.88
CA LEU A 155 4.28 18.54 -28.19
C LEU A 155 4.68 17.07 -28.04
N SER A 156 3.92 16.18 -28.68
CA SER A 156 4.18 14.75 -28.67
C SER A 156 4.05 14.17 -30.07
N PHE A 157 4.90 13.21 -30.41
CA PHE A 157 4.94 12.56 -31.71
C PHE A 157 5.05 11.03 -31.56
N GLN A 158 3.99 10.30 -31.94
CA GLN A 158 3.97 8.84 -31.92
C GLN A 158 4.61 8.30 -33.20
N LEU A 159 5.69 7.52 -33.08
CA LEU A 159 6.31 6.84 -34.21
C LEU A 159 5.43 5.70 -34.70
N ASN A 160 5.39 5.49 -36.02
CA ASN A 160 4.88 4.26 -36.64
C ASN A 160 6.02 3.24 -36.84
N GLN A 161 5.72 2.04 -37.37
CA GLN A 161 6.75 0.99 -37.55
C GLN A 161 7.84 1.38 -38.56
N GLU A 162 7.50 2.04 -39.67
CA GLU A 162 8.48 2.43 -40.70
C GLU A 162 9.40 3.54 -40.19
N GLU A 163 8.84 4.56 -39.55
CA GLU A 163 9.56 5.63 -38.89
C GLU A 163 10.43 5.09 -37.76
N TYR A 164 9.92 4.15 -36.97
CA TYR A 164 10.70 3.57 -35.88
C TYR A 164 11.88 2.73 -36.38
N LYS A 165 11.74 2.05 -37.52
CA LYS A 165 12.85 1.33 -38.16
C LYS A 165 13.99 2.28 -38.56
N ILE A 166 13.65 3.46 -39.09
CA ILE A 166 14.64 4.50 -39.43
C ILE A 166 15.29 5.02 -38.15
N TYR A 167 14.48 5.33 -37.12
CA TYR A 167 14.96 5.79 -35.81
C TYR A 167 15.94 4.80 -35.16
N LEU A 168 15.65 3.49 -35.20
CA LEU A 168 16.51 2.44 -34.65
C LEU A 168 17.84 2.27 -35.40
N SER A 169 17.88 2.65 -36.68
CA SER A 169 19.08 2.54 -37.51
C SER A 169 20.11 3.63 -37.26
N SER A 170 19.74 4.68 -36.51
CA SER A 170 20.60 5.81 -36.21
C SER A 170 21.67 5.52 -35.15
N VAL A 171 22.75 6.29 -35.22
CA VAL A 171 23.88 6.30 -34.28
C VAL A 171 23.89 7.64 -33.55
N GLY A 172 24.11 7.63 -32.24
CA GLY A 172 24.07 8.83 -31.38
C GLY A 172 22.82 8.96 -30.50
N THR A 173 22.47 10.20 -30.12
CA THR A 173 21.40 10.52 -29.16
C THR A 173 19.98 10.40 -29.75
N PRO A 174 18.92 10.33 -28.92
CA PRO A 174 17.53 10.39 -29.40
C PRO A 174 17.24 11.55 -30.37
N ILE A 175 17.83 12.73 -30.13
CA ILE A 175 17.69 13.90 -31.01
C ILE A 175 18.32 13.63 -32.38
N SER A 176 19.50 13.01 -32.42
CA SER A 176 20.15 12.64 -33.69
C SER A 176 19.33 11.62 -34.50
N ALA A 177 18.69 10.68 -33.80
CA ALA A 177 17.79 9.71 -34.44
C ALA A 177 16.53 10.38 -35.01
N LEU A 178 15.98 11.40 -34.31
CA LEU A 178 14.87 12.22 -34.84
C LEU A 178 15.31 13.08 -36.02
N LYS A 179 16.53 13.63 -36.02
CA LYS A 179 17.11 14.34 -37.19
C LYS A 179 17.21 13.44 -38.40
N ASN A 180 17.73 12.22 -38.23
CA ASN A 180 17.81 11.24 -39.32
C ASN A 180 16.42 10.84 -39.85
N LEU A 181 15.46 10.66 -38.93
CA LEU A 181 14.08 10.41 -39.28
C LEU A 181 13.51 11.57 -40.12
N TYR A 182 13.70 12.82 -39.68
CA TYR A 182 13.24 14.01 -40.40
C TYR A 182 13.77 14.08 -41.83
N VAL A 183 15.06 13.81 -42.03
CA VAL A 183 15.69 13.80 -43.36
C VAL A 183 15.12 12.70 -44.26
N SER A 184 14.76 11.56 -43.67
CA SER A 184 14.28 10.38 -44.39
C SER A 184 12.75 10.37 -44.63
N MET A 185 12.00 11.30 -44.03
CA MET A 185 10.55 11.39 -44.16
C MET A 185 10.12 12.14 -45.43
N GLU A 186 9.06 11.64 -46.06
CA GLU A 186 8.35 12.33 -47.14
C GLU A 186 7.72 13.65 -46.67
N GLU A 187 7.60 14.62 -47.57
CA GLU A 187 6.97 15.91 -47.28
C GLU A 187 5.49 15.74 -46.88
N GLY A 188 5.12 16.27 -45.72
CA GLY A 188 3.76 16.14 -45.20
C GLY A 188 3.60 16.65 -43.77
N GLU A 189 2.36 16.59 -43.26
CA GLU A 189 2.00 17.11 -41.92
C GLU A 189 2.83 16.49 -40.79
N ARG A 190 3.16 15.19 -40.88
CA ARG A 190 3.97 14.49 -39.86
C ARG A 190 5.42 14.99 -39.83
N LYS A 191 6.00 15.31 -40.99
CA LYS A 191 7.36 15.86 -41.09
C LYS A 191 7.45 17.25 -40.47
N ASN A 192 6.41 18.08 -40.63
CA ASN A 192 6.33 19.40 -40.00
C ASN A 192 6.30 19.32 -38.46
N ILE A 193 5.58 18.35 -37.89
CA ILE A 193 5.58 18.13 -36.43
C ILE A 193 6.98 17.76 -35.93
N LEU A 194 7.71 16.93 -36.69
CA LEU A 194 9.09 16.55 -36.34
C LEU A 194 10.08 17.70 -36.53
N LYS A 195 9.85 18.56 -37.53
CA LYS A 195 10.60 19.79 -37.77
C LYS A 195 10.56 20.70 -36.54
N ASP A 196 9.38 20.90 -35.98
CA ASP A 196 9.19 21.72 -34.77
C ASP A 196 9.97 21.17 -33.56
N ILE A 197 10.17 19.85 -33.49
CA ILE A 197 10.97 19.19 -32.44
C ILE A 197 12.47 19.34 -32.70
N VAL A 198 12.91 19.22 -33.96
CA VAL A 198 14.32 19.21 -34.35
C VAL A 198 14.91 20.63 -34.44
N GLU A 199 14.11 21.62 -34.84
CA GLU A 199 14.52 23.01 -35.07
C GLU A 199 14.27 23.95 -33.88
N SER A 200 13.72 23.46 -32.76
CA SER A 200 13.57 24.28 -31.56
C SER A 200 14.96 24.72 -31.06
N GLY A 201 15.32 25.98 -31.26
CA GLY A 201 16.66 26.54 -31.02
C GLY A 201 17.13 26.64 -29.55
N GLY A 202 16.59 25.82 -28.64
CA GLY A 202 17.06 25.68 -27.25
C GLY A 202 17.27 24.20 -26.89
N PRO A 203 17.79 23.86 -25.68
CA PRO A 203 17.91 22.47 -25.24
C PRO A 203 16.52 21.91 -24.94
N ALA A 204 15.77 21.55 -25.99
CA ALA A 204 14.51 20.85 -25.84
C ALA A 204 14.78 19.46 -25.27
N ASN A 205 14.23 19.19 -24.09
CA ASN A 205 14.35 17.86 -23.50
C ASN A 205 13.41 16.91 -24.26
N VAL A 206 14.02 15.95 -24.96
CA VAL A 206 13.29 14.90 -25.66
C VAL A 206 13.20 13.67 -24.77
N PHE A 207 11.98 13.30 -24.41
CA PHE A 207 11.68 12.12 -23.62
C PHE A 207 11.13 11.02 -24.53
N VAL A 208 11.78 9.85 -24.51
CA VAL A 208 11.33 8.67 -25.27
C VAL A 208 10.48 7.80 -24.34
N ASN A 209 9.17 7.77 -24.57
CA ASN A 209 8.23 7.02 -23.76
C ASN A 209 7.83 5.72 -24.48
N CYS A 210 8.30 4.57 -23.97
CA CYS A 210 7.98 3.26 -24.55
C CYS A 210 6.55 2.81 -24.18
N PRO A 211 5.67 2.51 -25.16
CA PRO A 211 4.37 1.91 -24.89
C PRO A 211 4.50 0.53 -24.22
N VAL A 212 3.48 0.17 -23.44
CA VAL A 212 3.45 -1.10 -22.69
C VAL A 212 2.77 -2.18 -23.51
N TYR A 213 3.48 -3.27 -23.76
CA TYR A 213 2.89 -4.52 -24.21
C TYR A 213 2.47 -5.36 -23.00
N ASN A 214 1.20 -5.77 -22.96
CA ASN A 214 0.66 -6.64 -21.92
C ASN A 214 0.64 -8.08 -22.42
N LEU A 215 1.67 -8.85 -22.07
CA LEU A 215 1.74 -10.27 -22.40
C LEU A 215 0.73 -11.04 -21.53
N LYS A 216 -0.29 -11.60 -22.17
CA LYS A 216 -1.39 -12.34 -21.53
C LYS A 216 -1.18 -13.85 -21.71
N LEU A 217 -1.24 -14.60 -20.61
CA LEU A 217 -1.24 -16.06 -20.63
C LEU A 217 -2.14 -16.64 -19.53
N HIS A 218 -2.60 -17.87 -19.71
CA HIS A 218 -3.27 -18.64 -18.66
C HIS A 218 -2.19 -19.26 -17.78
N TYR A 219 -2.09 -18.77 -16.56
CA TYR A 219 -0.87 -18.92 -15.81
C TYR A 219 -0.62 -20.37 -15.36
N ASN A 220 -1.60 -21.04 -14.76
CA ASN A 220 -1.41 -22.41 -14.30
C ASN A 220 -1.29 -23.39 -15.48
N LYS A 221 -2.05 -23.16 -16.56
CA LYS A 221 -1.99 -23.99 -17.76
C LYS A 221 -0.66 -23.88 -18.51
N GLU A 222 -0.05 -22.70 -18.55
CA GLU A 222 1.21 -22.46 -19.27
C GLU A 222 2.45 -22.66 -18.38
N CYS A 223 2.38 -22.26 -17.10
CA CYS A 223 3.50 -22.26 -16.17
C CYS A 223 3.46 -23.38 -15.12
N GLY A 224 2.40 -24.18 -15.02
CA GLY A 224 2.26 -25.18 -13.95
C GLY A 224 3.38 -26.23 -13.89
N SER A 225 4.05 -26.51 -15.01
CA SER A 225 5.21 -27.42 -15.07
C SER A 225 6.56 -26.72 -14.88
N GLN A 226 6.61 -25.39 -14.84
CA GLN A 226 7.82 -24.59 -14.72
C GLN A 226 7.65 -23.54 -13.61
N PRO A 227 8.07 -23.85 -12.37
CA PRO A 227 7.83 -22.97 -11.23
C PRO A 227 8.66 -21.68 -11.26
N ASN A 228 9.71 -21.60 -12.09
CA ASN A 228 10.43 -20.35 -12.32
C ASN A 228 9.67 -19.46 -13.31
N VAL A 229 9.12 -18.34 -12.84
CA VAL A 229 8.29 -17.42 -13.63
C VAL A 229 9.01 -16.92 -14.88
N LEU A 230 10.29 -16.53 -14.75
CA LEU A 230 11.08 -15.99 -15.87
C LEU A 230 11.25 -17.04 -16.97
N LYS A 231 11.58 -18.28 -16.57
CA LYS A 231 11.73 -19.40 -17.50
C LYS A 231 10.39 -19.82 -18.13
N CYS A 232 9.28 -19.71 -17.40
CA CYS A 232 7.96 -19.91 -18.00
C CYS A 232 7.69 -18.88 -19.11
N LEU A 233 7.97 -17.59 -18.85
CA LEU A 233 7.76 -16.53 -19.82
C LEU A 233 8.63 -16.73 -21.07
N ASP A 234 9.90 -17.11 -20.91
CA ASP A 234 10.77 -17.49 -22.03
C ASP A 234 10.12 -18.59 -22.89
N ASN A 235 9.69 -19.70 -22.26
CA ASN A 235 9.05 -20.81 -22.95
C ASN A 235 7.74 -20.41 -23.64
N TYR A 236 6.96 -19.53 -23.02
CA TYR A 236 5.72 -19.02 -23.60
C TYR A 236 5.99 -18.17 -24.84
N ILE A 237 6.99 -17.28 -24.79
CA ILE A 237 7.41 -16.47 -25.94
C ILE A 237 7.90 -17.37 -27.09
N LYS A 238 8.71 -18.40 -26.80
CA LYS A 238 9.15 -19.37 -27.83
C LYS A 238 7.96 -20.03 -28.53
N ARG A 239 6.98 -20.52 -27.76
CA ARG A 239 5.76 -21.15 -28.31
C ARG A 239 4.93 -20.18 -29.16
N LEU A 240 4.80 -18.92 -28.74
CA LEU A 240 4.13 -17.89 -29.54
C LEU A 240 4.83 -17.71 -30.90
N CYS A 241 6.16 -17.65 -30.89
CA CYS A 241 6.95 -17.55 -32.11
C CYS A 241 6.83 -18.80 -32.99
N GLU A 242 6.87 -20.01 -32.43
CA GLU A 242 6.68 -21.25 -33.20
C GLU A 242 5.32 -21.29 -33.91
N ARG A 243 4.25 -20.87 -33.22
CA ARG A 243 2.90 -20.78 -33.82
C ARG A 243 2.84 -19.74 -34.92
N ARG A 244 3.52 -18.61 -34.73
CA ARG A 244 3.60 -17.55 -35.73
C ARG A 244 4.36 -18.00 -36.97
N ILE A 245 5.49 -18.68 -36.80
CA ILE A 245 6.28 -19.28 -37.90
C ILE A 245 5.49 -20.35 -38.64
N SER A 246 4.67 -21.12 -37.91
CA SER A 246 3.74 -22.09 -38.48
C SER A 246 2.49 -21.45 -39.13
N ASN A 247 2.42 -20.11 -39.22
CA ASN A 247 1.28 -19.33 -39.73
C ASN A 247 -0.07 -19.61 -39.06
N LYS A 248 -0.06 -20.08 -37.81
CA LYS A 248 -1.30 -20.39 -37.05
C LYS A 248 -1.93 -19.15 -36.40
N GLU A 249 -1.11 -18.15 -36.08
CA GLU A 249 -1.52 -16.90 -35.43
C GLU A 249 -0.76 -15.73 -36.10
N LYS A 250 -1.34 -14.52 -36.17
CA LYS A 250 -0.73 -13.28 -36.70
C LYS A 250 -1.02 -12.12 -35.75
N GLY A 251 -0.15 -11.10 -35.73
CA GLY A 251 -0.31 -9.94 -34.85
C GLY A 251 0.00 -10.27 -33.38
N THR A 252 0.95 -11.18 -33.18
CA THR A 252 1.35 -11.66 -31.84
C THR A 252 2.55 -10.87 -31.34
N PHE A 253 2.88 -10.98 -30.06
CA PHE A 253 4.11 -10.43 -29.49
C PHE A 253 5.38 -10.82 -30.27
N CYS A 254 5.39 -11.99 -30.92
CA CYS A 254 6.52 -12.41 -31.74
C CYS A 254 6.70 -11.54 -33.00
N ASP A 255 5.61 -11.01 -33.58
CA ASP A 255 5.70 -10.09 -34.73
C ASP A 255 6.44 -8.81 -34.33
N ASP A 256 6.16 -8.27 -33.14
CA ASP A 256 6.83 -7.08 -32.61
C ASP A 256 8.32 -7.35 -32.36
N LEU A 257 8.66 -8.53 -31.80
CA LEU A 257 10.06 -8.93 -31.59
C LEU A 257 10.83 -9.15 -32.89
N LEU A 258 10.20 -9.80 -33.88
CA LEU A 258 10.81 -10.01 -35.20
C LEU A 258 11.10 -8.67 -35.87
N PHE A 259 10.13 -7.76 -35.88
CA PHE A 259 10.33 -6.40 -36.38
C PHE A 259 11.51 -5.71 -35.68
N LEU A 260 11.56 -5.76 -34.35
CA LEU A 260 12.61 -5.10 -33.57
C LEU A 260 14.00 -5.66 -33.91
N PHE A 261 14.16 -6.98 -33.95
CA PHE A 261 15.46 -7.61 -34.24
C PHE A 261 15.88 -7.44 -35.69
N ASP A 262 14.95 -7.46 -36.64
CA ASP A 262 15.23 -7.16 -38.05
C ASP A 262 15.69 -5.69 -38.22
N ALA A 263 15.14 -4.77 -37.43
CA ALA A 263 15.56 -3.37 -37.42
C ALA A 263 16.95 -3.16 -36.78
N LEU A 264 17.23 -3.84 -35.67
CA LEU A 264 18.50 -3.74 -34.93
C LEU A 264 19.68 -4.49 -35.62
N LYS A 265 19.41 -5.43 -36.53
CA LYS A 265 20.39 -6.23 -37.29
C LYS A 265 21.26 -7.14 -36.39
N GLU A 266 22.33 -7.71 -36.95
CA GLU A 266 23.27 -8.58 -36.21
C GLU A 266 24.06 -7.78 -35.15
N PRO A 267 24.30 -8.32 -33.94
CA PRO A 267 24.19 -9.73 -33.53
C PRO A 267 22.83 -10.15 -32.92
N TYR A 268 21.86 -9.24 -32.82
CA TYR A 268 20.59 -9.50 -32.13
C TYR A 268 19.74 -10.56 -32.83
N VAL A 269 19.75 -10.56 -34.17
CA VAL A 269 19.07 -11.58 -34.99
C VAL A 269 19.64 -12.98 -34.71
N ALA A 270 20.97 -13.15 -34.68
CA ALA A 270 21.57 -14.44 -34.35
C ALA A 270 21.26 -14.89 -32.93
N ASN A 271 21.27 -13.98 -31.95
CA ASN A 271 20.94 -14.31 -30.56
C ASN A 271 19.48 -14.71 -30.39
N PHE A 272 18.56 -14.05 -31.10
CA PHE A 272 17.16 -14.44 -31.10
C PHE A 272 16.93 -15.82 -31.73
N LYS A 273 17.60 -16.13 -32.85
CA LYS A 273 17.58 -17.47 -33.44
C LYS A 273 18.10 -18.54 -32.48
N LYS A 274 19.18 -18.24 -31.73
CA LYS A 274 19.70 -19.13 -30.67
C LYS A 274 18.69 -19.30 -29.54
N PHE A 275 18.01 -18.24 -29.11
CA PHE A 275 16.96 -18.32 -28.09
C PHE A 275 15.80 -19.23 -28.49
N LEU A 276 15.33 -19.14 -29.73
CA LEU A 276 14.24 -19.99 -30.22
C LEU A 276 14.61 -21.49 -30.27
N THR A 277 15.90 -21.81 -30.44
CA THR A 277 16.37 -23.19 -30.66
C THR A 277 17.01 -23.83 -29.44
N ARG A 278 17.57 -23.05 -28.52
CA ARG A 278 18.31 -23.54 -27.35
C ARG A 278 17.62 -23.18 -26.04
N ASP A 279 17.65 -24.07 -25.07
CA ASP A 279 17.02 -23.89 -23.76
C ASP A 279 17.89 -23.17 -22.71
N ASP A 280 19.17 -22.94 -23.02
CA ASP A 280 20.12 -22.27 -22.13
C ASP A 280 20.20 -20.75 -22.31
N VAL A 281 19.54 -20.22 -23.35
CA VAL A 281 19.46 -18.79 -23.62
C VAL A 281 18.16 -18.24 -23.02
N HIS A 282 18.29 -17.18 -22.24
CA HIS A 282 17.18 -16.52 -21.54
C HIS A 282 17.01 -15.09 -22.05
N LEU A 283 15.78 -14.73 -22.41
CA LEU A 283 15.44 -13.40 -22.93
C LEU A 283 14.80 -12.53 -21.84
N VAL A 284 13.91 -13.09 -21.03
CA VAL A 284 13.20 -12.34 -19.99
C VAL A 284 14.10 -12.15 -18.77
N LYS A 285 14.29 -10.90 -18.36
CA LYS A 285 15.15 -10.51 -17.23
C LYS A 285 14.38 -9.64 -16.23
N PRO A 286 14.69 -9.77 -14.92
CA PRO A 286 14.14 -8.88 -13.91
C PRO A 286 14.84 -7.52 -13.99
N GLN A 287 14.08 -6.43 -14.08
CA GLN A 287 14.62 -5.06 -14.06
C GLN A 287 14.74 -4.51 -12.63
N SER A 288 14.13 -5.21 -11.66
CA SER A 288 14.13 -4.80 -10.26
C SER A 288 14.33 -5.99 -9.33
N VAL A 289 14.68 -5.71 -8.07
CA VAL A 289 14.72 -6.72 -7.02
C VAL A 289 13.30 -7.17 -6.72
N TRP A 290 12.95 -8.39 -7.14
CA TRP A 290 11.61 -8.93 -6.93
C TRP A 290 11.32 -9.18 -5.44
N ARG A 291 10.16 -8.69 -5.00
CA ARG A 291 9.69 -8.76 -3.61
C ARG A 291 8.25 -9.24 -3.53
N VAL A 292 7.82 -9.56 -2.30
CA VAL A 292 6.47 -10.02 -1.99
C VAL A 292 5.52 -8.82 -1.84
N PRO A 293 4.29 -8.88 -2.39
CA PRO A 293 3.74 -9.96 -3.20
C PRO A 293 4.21 -9.90 -4.66
N VAL A 294 4.44 -11.07 -5.27
CA VAL A 294 4.87 -11.20 -6.68
C VAL A 294 3.78 -10.69 -7.62
N PHE A 295 2.54 -11.14 -7.40
CA PHE A 295 1.36 -10.76 -8.18
C PHE A 295 0.38 -9.93 -7.36
N THR A 296 -0.32 -9.04 -8.06
CA THR A 296 -1.50 -8.34 -7.55
C THR A 296 -2.75 -8.94 -8.18
N THR A 297 -3.60 -9.56 -7.36
CA THR A 297 -4.90 -10.09 -7.81
C THR A 297 -6.01 -9.06 -7.58
N TYR A 298 -6.82 -8.80 -8.59
CA TYR A 298 -7.89 -7.80 -8.49
C TYR A 298 -9.07 -8.30 -7.67
N LYS A 299 -9.61 -7.44 -6.80
CA LYS A 299 -10.82 -7.71 -6.03
C LYS A 299 -12.04 -7.10 -6.73
N PRO A 300 -13.27 -7.56 -6.43
CA PRO A 300 -14.47 -6.99 -7.07
C PRO A 300 -14.59 -5.47 -6.89
N ARG A 301 -14.15 -4.92 -5.76
CA ARG A 301 -14.16 -3.48 -5.49
C ARG A 301 -13.20 -2.69 -6.38
N ASP A 302 -12.09 -3.31 -6.79
CA ASP A 302 -11.10 -2.68 -7.66
C ASP A 302 -11.67 -2.55 -9.08
N ILE A 303 -12.39 -3.60 -9.53
CA ILE A 303 -13.05 -3.65 -10.84
C ILE A 303 -14.22 -2.66 -10.94
N MET A 304 -14.90 -2.38 -9.82
CA MET A 304 -15.99 -1.39 -9.74
C MET A 304 -15.50 0.06 -9.64
N ASN A 305 -14.21 0.30 -9.38
CA ASN A 305 -13.69 1.65 -9.23
C ASN A 305 -13.44 2.27 -10.61
N PRO A 306 -14.15 3.35 -10.99
CA PRO A 306 -14.00 3.96 -12.31
C PRO A 306 -12.60 4.56 -12.53
N LYS A 307 -11.86 4.86 -11.45
CA LYS A 307 -10.47 5.33 -11.53
C LYS A 307 -9.49 4.24 -11.96
N ASN A 308 -9.84 2.97 -11.72
CA ASN A 308 -9.00 1.83 -12.04
C ASN A 308 -9.45 1.27 -13.39
N LYS A 309 -8.75 1.59 -14.47
CA LYS A 309 -9.02 1.04 -15.81
C LYS A 309 -8.51 -0.40 -15.93
N ILE A 310 -9.08 -1.32 -15.17
CA ILE A 310 -8.72 -2.75 -15.18
C ILE A 310 -9.46 -3.45 -16.34
N PRO A 311 -8.81 -4.16 -17.27
CA PRO A 311 -9.50 -4.98 -18.26
C PRO A 311 -10.29 -6.14 -17.63
N VAL A 312 -11.45 -6.51 -18.19
CA VAL A 312 -12.34 -7.52 -17.59
C VAL A 312 -11.77 -8.93 -17.66
N ASP A 313 -10.99 -9.20 -18.70
CA ASP A 313 -10.33 -10.47 -19.01
C ASP A 313 -9.08 -10.73 -18.15
N ILE A 314 -8.62 -9.76 -17.34
CA ILE A 314 -7.42 -9.90 -16.50
C ILE A 314 -7.81 -10.28 -15.07
N PHE A 315 -7.19 -11.33 -14.54
CA PHE A 315 -7.36 -11.82 -13.17
C PHE A 315 -6.29 -11.29 -12.21
N LYS A 316 -5.03 -11.47 -12.56
CA LYS A 316 -3.86 -11.00 -11.79
C LYS A 316 -2.82 -10.36 -12.71
N VAL A 317 -2.05 -9.43 -12.16
CA VAL A 317 -0.95 -8.74 -12.84
C VAL A 317 0.33 -8.88 -12.04
N LEU A 318 1.48 -8.84 -12.71
CA LEU A 318 2.75 -8.70 -12.00
C LEU A 318 2.71 -7.39 -11.18
N ASN A 319 3.13 -7.46 -9.92
CA ASN A 319 3.15 -6.29 -9.06
C ASN A 319 4.07 -5.21 -9.66
N THR A 320 3.65 -3.95 -9.65
CA THR A 320 4.35 -2.83 -10.29
C THR A 320 5.79 -2.65 -9.80
N LYS A 321 6.10 -3.13 -8.58
CA LYS A 321 7.47 -3.16 -8.02
C LYS A 321 8.39 -4.16 -8.69
N ASN A 322 7.83 -5.23 -9.21
CA ASN A 322 8.53 -6.33 -9.84
C ASN A 322 8.52 -6.06 -11.34
N LYS A 323 9.55 -5.38 -11.84
CA LYS A 323 9.66 -4.97 -13.24
C LYS A 323 10.35 -6.06 -14.06
N LEU A 324 10.00 -6.12 -15.34
CA LEU A 324 10.56 -7.03 -16.33
C LEU A 324 10.98 -6.24 -17.55
N PHE A 325 12.03 -6.73 -18.18
CA PHE A 325 12.48 -6.27 -19.49
C PHE A 325 13.10 -7.44 -20.25
N LEU A 326 13.37 -7.26 -21.53
CA LEU A 326 14.00 -8.27 -22.37
C LEU A 326 15.47 -7.95 -22.60
N SER A 327 16.37 -8.92 -22.49
CA SER A 327 17.81 -8.73 -22.73
C SER A 327 18.51 -10.06 -22.90
N PHE A 328 19.48 -10.13 -23.83
CA PHE A 328 20.31 -11.33 -24.01
C PHE A 328 21.55 -11.35 -23.12
N PHE A 329 22.05 -10.19 -22.71
CA PHE A 329 23.37 -10.05 -22.08
C PHE A 329 23.31 -9.98 -20.55
N ASP A 330 22.16 -9.64 -19.98
CA ASP A 330 22.06 -9.48 -18.53
C ASP A 330 21.99 -10.79 -17.76
N LYS A 331 22.54 -10.71 -16.55
CA LYS A 331 22.49 -11.79 -15.57
C LYS A 331 21.18 -11.74 -14.80
N ILE A 332 20.69 -12.91 -14.42
CA ILE A 332 19.54 -13.04 -13.51
C ILE A 332 20.12 -13.15 -12.09
N PRO A 333 19.96 -12.13 -11.22
CA PRO A 333 20.46 -12.20 -9.84
C PRO A 333 19.73 -13.27 -9.05
N LYS A 334 20.38 -13.97 -8.13
CA LYS A 334 19.71 -15.02 -7.34
C LYS A 334 18.60 -14.42 -6.47
N SER A 335 17.37 -14.88 -6.64
CA SER A 335 16.23 -14.52 -5.79
C SER A 335 15.29 -15.71 -5.58
N PRO A 336 14.83 -15.97 -4.35
CA PRO A 336 13.83 -17.00 -4.08
C PRO A 336 12.44 -16.62 -4.62
N HIS A 337 12.22 -15.37 -5.01
CA HIS A 337 10.92 -14.84 -5.43
C HIS A 337 10.59 -15.09 -6.91
N TYR A 338 11.53 -15.61 -7.70
CA TYR A 338 11.23 -16.09 -9.06
C TYR A 338 10.56 -17.45 -9.08
N MET A 339 10.63 -18.18 -7.96
CA MET A 339 10.01 -19.49 -7.78
C MET A 339 8.62 -19.27 -7.20
N GLU A 340 7.59 -19.45 -8.03
CA GLU A 340 6.22 -19.47 -7.52
C GLU A 340 5.90 -20.86 -6.97
N GLU A 341 5.36 -20.90 -5.75
CA GLU A 341 4.87 -22.13 -5.15
C GLU A 341 3.40 -22.30 -5.52
N SER A 342 3.10 -23.37 -6.24
CA SER A 342 1.73 -23.81 -6.49
C SER A 342 1.08 -24.12 -5.15
N HIS A 343 0.08 -23.34 -4.76
CA HIS A 343 -0.60 -23.57 -3.49
C HIS A 343 -1.34 -24.92 -3.57
N PRO A 344 -1.18 -25.81 -2.58
CA PRO A 344 -1.92 -27.06 -2.58
C PRO A 344 -3.41 -26.78 -2.52
N LEU A 345 -4.21 -27.63 -3.17
CA LEU A 345 -5.66 -27.50 -3.07
C LEU A 345 -6.09 -27.81 -1.63
N ILE A 346 -6.77 -26.85 -1.01
CA ILE A 346 -7.22 -26.92 0.38
C ILE A 346 -8.72 -27.25 0.39
N ASN A 347 -9.13 -28.11 1.32
CA ASN A 347 -10.54 -28.40 1.56
C ASN A 347 -11.36 -27.11 1.79
N LEU A 348 -12.61 -27.10 1.30
CA LEU A 348 -13.50 -25.93 1.34
C LEU A 348 -13.69 -25.41 2.77
N SER A 349 -13.84 -26.30 3.75
CA SER A 349 -14.05 -25.94 5.16
C SER A 349 -12.83 -25.25 5.76
N THR A 350 -11.63 -25.77 5.48
CA THR A 350 -10.36 -25.17 5.91
C THR A 350 -10.16 -23.81 5.25
N PHE A 351 -10.35 -23.71 3.94
CA PHE A 351 -10.26 -22.43 3.22
C PHE A 351 -11.28 -21.42 3.75
N ALA A 352 -12.56 -21.81 3.84
CA ALA A 352 -13.62 -20.96 4.35
C ALA A 352 -13.28 -20.45 5.75
N SER A 353 -12.72 -21.29 6.62
CA SER A 353 -12.34 -20.92 7.99
C SER A 353 -11.23 -19.86 8.07
N SER A 354 -10.27 -19.89 7.13
CA SER A 354 -9.13 -18.97 7.07
C SER A 354 -9.50 -17.57 6.56
N ILE A 355 -10.55 -17.47 5.72
CA ILE A 355 -11.12 -16.21 5.26
C ILE A 355 -12.29 -15.71 6.13
N PHE A 356 -12.79 -16.55 7.05
CA PHE A 356 -13.99 -16.24 7.83
C PHE A 356 -13.74 -15.19 8.92
N ASP A 357 -14.19 -13.96 8.66
CA ASP A 357 -14.36 -12.95 9.69
C ASP A 357 -15.77 -13.06 10.31
N LYS A 358 -15.86 -13.79 11.43
CA LYS A 358 -17.12 -13.99 12.18
C LYS A 358 -17.73 -12.66 12.59
N LEU A 359 -16.90 -11.65 12.83
CA LEU A 359 -17.30 -10.32 13.28
C LEU A 359 -18.31 -9.68 12.33
N HIS A 360 -17.97 -9.62 11.04
CA HIS A 360 -18.81 -8.99 10.02
C HIS A 360 -20.14 -9.72 9.82
N ARG A 361 -20.10 -11.05 9.67
CA ARG A 361 -21.32 -11.87 9.46
C ARG A 361 -22.25 -11.81 10.67
N PHE A 362 -21.68 -11.87 11.87
CA PHE A 362 -22.47 -11.84 13.10
C PHE A 362 -23.03 -10.43 13.34
N PHE A 363 -22.30 -9.36 13.02
CA PHE A 363 -22.83 -8.00 13.08
C PHE A 363 -24.02 -7.82 12.14
N TYR A 364 -23.88 -8.31 10.92
CA TYR A 364 -24.95 -8.29 9.94
C TYR A 364 -26.21 -9.03 10.44
N ALA A 365 -26.03 -10.26 10.95
CA ALA A 365 -27.13 -11.05 11.50
C ALA A 365 -27.76 -10.42 12.76
N PHE A 366 -26.94 -9.83 13.63
CA PHE A 366 -27.38 -9.13 14.83
C PHE A 366 -28.22 -7.91 14.47
N LYS A 367 -27.79 -7.11 13.50
CA LYS A 367 -28.47 -5.90 13.07
C LYS A 367 -29.79 -6.11 12.37
N LYS A 368 -29.96 -7.22 11.66
CA LYS A 368 -31.25 -7.58 11.07
C LYS A 368 -32.37 -7.78 12.08
N LYS A 369 -32.04 -8.13 13.33
CA LYS A 369 -33.02 -8.44 14.38
C LYS A 369 -33.29 -7.27 15.33
N LYS A 370 -32.55 -6.17 15.20
CA LYS A 370 -32.51 -5.11 16.22
C LYS A 370 -32.71 -3.74 15.60
N ASN A 371 -33.43 -2.88 16.32
CA ASN A 371 -33.70 -1.52 15.89
C ASN A 371 -32.44 -0.66 15.95
N LYS A 372 -32.45 0.45 15.19
CA LYS A 372 -31.41 1.47 15.29
C LYS A 372 -31.48 2.13 16.67
N ILE A 373 -30.33 2.41 17.28
CA ILE A 373 -30.25 3.19 18.51
C ILE A 373 -30.51 4.65 18.14
N SER A 374 -31.45 5.31 18.81
CA SER A 374 -31.72 6.73 18.61
C SER A 374 -30.56 7.58 19.16
N PRO A 375 -30.14 8.64 18.45
CA PRO A 375 -29.15 9.59 18.98
C PRO A 375 -29.66 10.25 20.25
N VAL A 376 -28.74 10.63 21.14
CA VAL A 376 -29.09 11.46 22.30
C VAL A 376 -29.43 12.88 21.86
N SER A 377 -30.56 13.41 22.32
CA SER A 377 -30.88 14.83 22.15
C SER A 377 -30.22 15.68 23.24
N VAL A 378 -29.90 16.94 22.93
CA VAL A 378 -29.32 17.87 23.92
C VAL A 378 -30.23 18.04 25.14
N LYS A 379 -31.55 18.01 24.94
CA LYS A 379 -32.55 18.08 26.01
C LYS A 379 -32.48 16.88 26.96
N GLU A 380 -32.30 15.67 26.43
CA GLU A 380 -32.07 14.49 27.26
C GLU A 380 -30.73 14.55 27.97
N LEU A 381 -29.69 15.04 27.28
CA LEU A 381 -28.35 15.16 27.81
C LEU A 381 -28.31 16.11 29.01
N SER A 382 -29.03 17.23 28.95
CA SER A 382 -29.14 18.19 30.07
C SER A 382 -29.84 17.62 31.31
N HIS A 383 -30.66 16.57 31.15
CA HIS A 383 -31.28 15.88 32.28
C HIS A 383 -30.41 14.74 32.82
N ASN A 384 -29.55 14.14 31.99
CA ASN A 384 -28.70 13.01 32.37
C ASN A 384 -27.32 13.42 32.90
N ILE A 385 -26.85 14.62 32.55
CA ILE A 385 -25.60 15.19 33.09
C ILE A 385 -25.94 16.03 34.30
N THR A 386 -25.46 15.60 35.47
CA THR A 386 -25.62 16.32 36.74
C THR A 386 -24.41 17.19 37.07
N ASP A 387 -23.25 16.90 36.48
CA ASP A 387 -21.99 17.61 36.71
C ASP A 387 -21.51 18.23 35.38
N PHE A 388 -21.67 19.55 35.28
CA PHE A 388 -21.21 20.35 34.13
C PHE A 388 -19.81 20.95 34.35
N SER A 389 -19.13 20.57 35.45
CA SER A 389 -17.78 21.07 35.70
C SER A 389 -16.80 20.52 34.67
N PHE A 390 -15.84 21.37 34.28
CA PHE A 390 -14.70 20.92 33.52
C PHE A 390 -13.79 20.08 34.42
N LYS A 391 -13.42 18.90 33.94
CA LYS A 391 -12.52 17.98 34.65
C LYS A 391 -11.12 18.60 34.63
N HIS A 392 -10.73 19.17 35.76
CA HIS A 392 -9.38 19.67 36.00
C HIS A 392 -8.74 18.82 37.09
N ASP A 393 -7.52 18.33 36.82
CA ASP A 393 -6.74 17.61 37.80
C ASP A 393 -5.27 18.01 37.67
N THR A 394 -4.67 18.38 38.78
CA THR A 394 -3.26 18.76 38.91
C THR A 394 -2.58 17.99 40.05
N SER A 395 -3.21 16.91 40.53
CA SER A 395 -2.65 16.08 41.59
C SER A 395 -1.34 15.42 41.17
N PHE A 396 -0.49 15.13 42.14
CA PHE A 396 0.76 14.43 41.91
C PHE A 396 0.54 12.92 41.78
N ILE A 397 1.36 12.26 40.96
CA ILE A 397 1.31 10.80 40.76
C ILE A 397 2.11 10.08 41.85
N GLU A 398 1.56 8.99 42.38
CA GLU A 398 2.21 8.15 43.38
C GLU A 398 3.22 7.17 42.73
N CYS A 399 4.49 7.58 42.67
CA CYS A 399 5.53 6.80 41.97
C CYS A 399 5.91 5.45 42.60
N LYS A 400 5.55 5.21 43.87
CA LYS A 400 5.86 3.93 44.56
C LYS A 400 5.25 2.70 43.86
N LYS A 401 4.15 2.89 43.12
CA LYS A 401 3.41 1.81 42.47
C LYS A 401 3.71 1.69 40.96
N VAL A 402 4.57 2.55 40.42
CA VAL A 402 4.87 2.61 38.98
C VAL A 402 6.16 1.82 38.68
N LYS A 403 6.01 0.62 38.12
CA LYS A 403 7.15 -0.20 37.66
C LYS A 403 7.87 0.53 36.53
N LYS A 404 9.17 0.79 36.65
CA LYS A 404 10.00 1.35 35.57
C LYS A 404 10.08 0.33 34.43
N SER A 405 9.61 0.71 33.25
CA SER A 405 9.63 -0.18 32.07
C SER A 405 9.87 0.55 30.74
N LEU A 406 9.48 1.82 30.64
CA LEU A 406 9.71 2.63 29.45
C LEU A 406 11.20 2.81 29.18
N ASN A 407 11.62 2.48 27.96
CA ASN A 407 12.97 2.74 27.47
C ASN A 407 12.88 3.77 26.34
N LEU A 408 13.31 5.00 26.62
CA LEU A 408 13.30 6.09 25.64
C LEU A 408 14.48 6.01 24.67
N ASP A 409 15.51 5.20 24.92
CA ASP A 409 16.70 5.11 24.05
C ASP A 409 16.47 4.18 22.86
N LEU A 410 15.39 3.39 22.88
CA LEU A 410 15.06 2.46 21.80
C LEU A 410 14.61 3.21 20.53
N GLU A 411 15.32 2.96 19.43
CA GLU A 411 14.96 3.47 18.10
C GLU A 411 13.59 2.94 17.63
N VAL A 412 12.85 3.78 16.90
CA VAL A 412 11.50 3.45 16.44
C VAL A 412 11.53 2.32 15.40
N GLU A 413 12.57 2.23 14.57
CA GLU A 413 12.83 1.14 13.63
C GLU A 413 12.86 -0.22 14.32
N VAL A 414 13.61 -0.32 15.41
CA VAL A 414 13.73 -1.54 16.21
C VAL A 414 12.40 -1.85 16.87
N ALA A 415 11.73 -0.86 17.47
CA ALA A 415 10.43 -1.04 18.11
C ALA A 415 9.36 -1.58 17.13
N LYS A 416 9.33 -1.10 15.88
CA LYS A 416 8.44 -1.61 14.81
C LYS A 416 8.68 -3.10 14.53
N ALA A 417 9.95 -3.48 14.34
CA ALA A 417 10.31 -4.85 13.99
C ALA A 417 10.04 -5.83 15.16
N VAL A 418 10.39 -5.44 16.38
CA VAL A 418 10.18 -6.25 17.59
C VAL A 418 8.69 -6.41 17.91
N ALA A 419 7.87 -5.37 17.68
CA ALA A 419 6.43 -5.46 17.84
C ALA A 419 5.79 -6.48 16.88
N VAL A 420 6.27 -6.56 15.64
CA VAL A 420 5.87 -7.59 14.69
C VAL A 420 6.25 -8.98 15.20
N GLU A 421 7.48 -9.19 15.64
CA GLU A 421 7.93 -10.47 16.20
C GLU A 421 7.08 -10.89 17.41
N LYS A 422 6.77 -9.94 18.32
CA LYS A 422 5.91 -10.19 19.48
C LYS A 422 4.53 -10.70 19.06
N ILE A 423 3.92 -10.05 18.08
CA ILE A 423 2.60 -10.46 17.57
C ILE A 423 2.70 -11.83 16.88
N CYS A 424 3.75 -12.10 16.09
CA CYS A 424 3.99 -13.42 15.49
C CYS A 424 4.06 -14.52 16.57
N LYS A 425 4.83 -14.29 17.65
CA LYS A 425 4.91 -15.21 18.81
C LYS A 425 3.57 -15.42 19.51
N ILE A 426 2.74 -14.38 19.61
CA ILE A 426 1.37 -14.51 20.14
C ILE A 426 0.53 -15.42 19.23
N ILE A 427 0.60 -15.23 17.90
CA ILE A 427 -0.12 -16.06 16.94
C ILE A 427 0.36 -17.52 17.01
N GLU A 428 1.67 -17.75 17.00
CA GLU A 428 2.31 -19.06 17.19
C GLU A 428 1.77 -19.78 18.42
N ASN A 429 1.83 -19.13 19.58
CA ASN A 429 1.34 -19.71 20.84
C ASN A 429 -0.15 -20.06 20.77
N ILE A 430 -0.99 -19.20 20.19
CA ILE A 430 -2.43 -19.47 20.05
C ILE A 430 -2.69 -20.66 19.11
N VAL A 431 -1.96 -20.76 18.01
CA VAL A 431 -2.11 -21.85 17.03
C VAL A 431 -1.63 -23.18 17.63
N LEU A 432 -0.46 -23.20 18.28
CA LEU A 432 0.14 -24.39 18.87
C LEU A 432 -0.66 -24.93 20.07
N THR A 433 -1.19 -24.06 20.92
CA THR A 433 -1.99 -24.47 22.09
C THR A 433 -3.35 -25.05 21.70
N LYS A 434 -3.98 -24.53 20.63
CA LYS A 434 -5.24 -25.05 20.09
C LYS A 434 -5.10 -26.40 19.36
N GLY A 435 -3.90 -26.76 18.91
CA GLY A 435 -3.63 -28.06 18.30
C GLY A 435 -3.79 -29.25 19.27
N LYS A 436 -3.64 -29.01 20.59
CA LYS A 436 -3.58 -30.08 21.60
C LYS A 436 -4.87 -30.32 22.39
N ARG A 437 -5.91 -29.46 22.33
CA ARG A 437 -6.92 -29.40 23.41
C ARG A 437 -8.40 -29.67 23.14
N GLU A 438 -8.89 -29.96 21.93
CA GLU A 438 -10.33 -30.26 21.78
C GLU A 438 -10.64 -31.40 20.78
N LYS A 439 -11.34 -32.43 21.25
CA LYS A 439 -12.17 -33.30 20.39
C LYS A 439 -13.31 -32.42 19.82
N ARG A 440 -13.04 -31.77 18.68
CA ARG A 440 -13.90 -30.76 18.05
C ARG A 440 -15.23 -31.37 17.59
N LYS A 441 -16.34 -30.65 17.81
CA LYS A 441 -17.59 -30.90 17.07
C LYS A 441 -17.34 -30.55 15.59
N ARG A 442 -17.39 -31.54 14.69
CA ARG A 442 -17.20 -31.35 13.23
C ARG A 442 -18.14 -30.27 12.70
N GLY A 443 -17.60 -29.16 12.18
CA GLY A 443 -18.32 -28.28 11.25
C GLY A 443 -18.61 -26.82 11.64
N GLU A 444 -18.13 -26.31 12.78
CA GLU A 444 -18.22 -24.86 13.05
C GLU A 444 -16.87 -24.15 12.83
N PRO A 445 -16.79 -23.08 12.01
CA PRO A 445 -15.56 -22.32 11.84
C PRO A 445 -15.19 -21.62 13.16
N MET A 446 -14.02 -21.95 13.70
CA MET A 446 -13.51 -21.34 14.93
C MET A 446 -13.23 -19.86 14.72
N ASP A 447 -13.64 -18.99 15.65
CA ASP A 447 -13.28 -17.56 15.61
C ASP A 447 -11.85 -17.31 16.12
N VAL A 448 -11.35 -16.11 15.86
CA VAL A 448 -10.12 -15.59 16.48
C VAL A 448 -10.25 -15.67 18.01
N HIS A 449 -9.14 -15.99 18.68
CA HIS A 449 -9.08 -16.00 20.14
C HIS A 449 -9.54 -14.66 20.73
N ARG A 450 -10.36 -14.72 21.78
CA ARG A 450 -10.85 -13.55 22.53
C ARG A 450 -9.66 -12.73 23.06
N GLY A 451 -9.70 -11.40 22.95
CA GLY A 451 -8.61 -10.53 23.41
C GLY A 451 -7.54 -10.24 22.36
N PHE A 452 -7.39 -11.07 21.33
CA PHE A 452 -6.30 -10.92 20.35
C PHE A 452 -6.37 -9.59 19.57
N ARG A 453 -7.58 -9.16 19.17
CA ARG A 453 -7.77 -7.88 18.45
C ARG A 453 -7.33 -6.69 19.31
N MET A 454 -7.67 -6.73 20.60
CA MET A 454 -7.31 -5.70 21.57
C MET A 454 -5.80 -5.68 21.80
N GLN A 455 -5.15 -6.84 21.95
CA GLN A 455 -3.69 -6.94 22.06
C GLN A 455 -2.97 -6.36 20.84
N CYS A 456 -3.40 -6.70 19.62
CA CYS A 456 -2.83 -6.11 18.40
C CYS A 456 -2.94 -4.59 18.37
N ILE A 457 -4.12 -4.04 18.73
CA ILE A 457 -4.34 -2.61 18.77
C ILE A 457 -3.48 -1.95 19.86
N LEU A 458 -3.43 -2.52 21.05
CA LEU A 458 -2.65 -1.99 22.18
C LEU A 458 -1.15 -1.97 21.89
N ILE A 459 -0.59 -3.07 21.36
CA ILE A 459 0.83 -3.15 20.96
C ILE A 459 1.14 -2.10 19.89
N GLY A 460 0.32 -2.00 18.84
CA GLY A 460 0.52 -0.98 17.81
C GLY A 460 0.37 0.45 18.34
N THR A 461 -0.52 0.68 19.31
CA THR A 461 -0.75 2.02 19.90
C THR A 461 0.43 2.43 20.77
N HIS A 462 1.06 1.49 21.47
CA HIS A 462 2.29 1.73 22.22
C HIS A 462 3.45 2.14 21.30
N VAL A 463 3.67 1.45 20.17
CA VAL A 463 4.73 1.81 19.21
C VAL A 463 4.48 3.18 18.57
N GLU A 464 3.24 3.51 18.21
CA GLU A 464 2.91 4.85 17.70
C GLU A 464 3.14 5.94 18.75
N ALA A 465 2.78 5.68 20.01
CA ALA A 465 2.99 6.63 21.09
C ALA A 465 4.48 6.82 21.39
N LEU A 466 5.30 5.76 21.37
CA LEU A 466 6.75 5.84 21.48
C LEU A 466 7.32 6.76 20.38
N ASN A 467 6.89 6.56 19.13
CA ASN A 467 7.29 7.40 18.00
C ASN A 467 6.91 8.87 18.21
N ILE A 468 5.66 9.16 18.61
CA ILE A 468 5.22 10.54 18.89
C ILE A 468 6.05 11.17 20.02
N VAL A 469 6.28 10.44 21.11
CA VAL A 469 7.04 10.92 22.28
C VAL A 469 8.50 11.21 21.89
N ARG A 470 9.17 10.30 21.18
CA ARG A 470 10.56 10.49 20.74
C ARG A 470 10.70 11.65 19.75
N GLN A 471 9.75 11.83 18.83
CA GLN A 471 9.73 12.99 17.93
C GLN A 471 9.52 14.30 18.70
N LEU A 472 8.61 14.35 19.67
CA LEU A 472 8.40 15.56 20.50
C LEU A 472 9.62 15.90 21.39
N LEU A 473 10.46 14.92 21.70
CA LEU A 473 11.71 15.10 22.43
C LEU A 473 12.93 15.35 21.51
N ASN A 474 12.73 15.44 20.19
CA ASN A 474 13.80 15.56 19.20
C ASN A 474 14.86 14.45 19.29
N LEU A 475 14.46 13.23 19.66
CA LEU A 475 15.34 12.05 19.71
C LEU A 475 15.44 11.31 18.36
N GLU A 476 14.65 11.73 17.38
CA GLU A 476 14.66 11.19 16.01
C GLU A 476 15.36 12.15 15.06
N SER A 477 16.21 11.62 14.17
CA SER A 477 16.77 12.42 13.09
C SER A 477 15.68 12.87 12.13
N MET A 478 15.69 14.15 11.75
CA MET A 478 14.73 14.71 10.79
C MET A 478 14.76 13.99 9.44
N LEU A 479 15.91 13.39 9.08
CA LEU A 479 16.09 12.65 7.81
C LEU A 479 15.48 11.25 7.83
N SER A 480 15.21 10.68 9.00
CA SER A 480 14.68 9.31 9.17
C SER A 480 13.31 9.28 9.85
N LEU A 481 12.58 10.39 9.88
CA LEU A 481 11.26 10.46 10.49
C LEU A 481 10.29 9.45 9.88
N THR A 482 9.60 8.71 10.75
CA THR A 482 8.60 7.73 10.35
C THR A 482 7.21 8.20 10.76
N ARG A 483 6.31 8.32 9.78
CA ARG A 483 4.88 8.52 10.03
C ARG A 483 4.17 7.17 10.05
N TYR A 484 3.21 7.02 10.95
CA TYR A 484 2.30 5.87 11.03
C TYR A 484 3.03 4.52 11.13
N THR A 485 3.70 4.25 12.26
CA THR A 485 4.36 2.96 12.50
C THR A 485 3.43 1.75 12.33
N SER A 486 2.12 1.92 12.56
CA SER A 486 1.07 0.92 12.34
C SER A 486 0.95 0.46 10.87
N LEU A 487 1.41 1.28 9.93
CA LEU A 487 1.45 0.93 8.51
C LEU A 487 2.41 -0.24 8.26
N TYR A 488 3.54 -0.27 8.96
CA TYR A 488 4.49 -1.38 8.88
C TYR A 488 3.85 -2.68 9.33
N LEU A 489 3.16 -2.65 10.48
CA LEU A 489 2.41 -3.81 10.96
C LEU A 489 1.33 -4.23 9.94
N HIS A 490 0.59 -3.27 9.37
CA HIS A 490 -0.44 -3.55 8.36
C HIS A 490 0.14 -4.25 7.12
N LYS A 491 1.19 -3.68 6.52
CA LYS A 491 1.81 -4.19 5.29
C LYS A 491 2.48 -5.55 5.55
N PHE A 492 3.18 -5.71 6.68
CA PHE A 492 3.80 -6.97 7.07
C PHE A 492 2.77 -8.11 7.23
N PHE A 493 1.71 -7.91 8.00
CA PHE A 493 0.70 -8.96 8.19
C PHE A 493 -0.13 -9.25 6.94
N LYS A 494 -0.13 -8.33 5.96
CA LYS A 494 -0.72 -8.55 4.64
C LYS A 494 0.19 -9.41 3.74
N SER A 495 1.51 -9.24 3.84
CA SER A 495 2.49 -9.97 3.02
C SER A 495 2.98 -11.28 3.64
N VAL A 496 2.60 -11.59 4.89
CA VAL A 496 3.07 -12.78 5.63
C VAL A 496 2.83 -14.11 4.91
N THR A 497 1.81 -14.18 4.05
CA THR A 497 1.51 -15.34 3.19
C THR A 497 2.63 -15.67 2.20
N GLY A 498 3.52 -14.73 1.90
CA GLY A 498 4.63 -14.91 0.94
C GLY A 498 6.03 -14.86 1.56
N LEU A 499 6.14 -14.68 2.89
CA LEU A 499 7.44 -14.60 3.58
C LEU A 499 7.96 -15.99 3.93
N LYS A 500 8.72 -16.59 3.00
CA LYS A 500 9.37 -17.90 3.20
C LYS A 500 10.23 -17.90 4.47
N GLY A 501 10.16 -18.97 5.26
CA GLY A 501 10.90 -19.12 6.53
C GLY A 501 10.23 -18.49 7.76
N ASN A 502 9.10 -17.78 7.59
CA ASN A 502 8.28 -17.34 8.72
C ASN A 502 7.33 -18.47 9.15
N PHE A 503 7.10 -18.68 10.46
CA PHE A 503 6.14 -19.68 10.95
C PHE A 503 4.72 -19.47 10.38
N LEU A 504 4.37 -18.21 10.08
CA LEU A 504 3.08 -17.82 9.54
C LEU A 504 2.94 -18.16 8.03
N TYR A 505 4.02 -18.60 7.38
CA TYR A 505 4.02 -19.02 5.98
C TYR A 505 3.15 -20.28 5.80
N GLU A 506 2.26 -20.27 4.81
CA GLU A 506 1.38 -21.39 4.42
C GLU A 506 0.49 -22.00 5.52
N ASN A 507 0.40 -21.44 6.72
CA ASN A 507 -0.42 -21.95 7.81
C ASN A 507 -1.81 -21.26 7.83
N PRO A 508 -2.90 -21.90 7.34
CA PRO A 508 -4.20 -21.25 7.18
C PRO A 508 -4.81 -20.78 8.51
N ASP A 509 -4.54 -21.50 9.60
CA ASP A 509 -5.00 -21.14 10.94
C ASP A 509 -4.30 -19.86 11.43
N ALA A 510 -3.00 -19.72 11.15
CA ALA A 510 -2.23 -18.54 11.52
C ALA A 510 -2.55 -17.30 10.65
N LEU A 511 -2.78 -17.51 9.36
CA LEU A 511 -3.11 -16.45 8.40
C LEU A 511 -4.38 -15.68 8.77
N LYS A 512 -5.35 -16.37 9.38
CA LYS A 512 -6.55 -15.73 9.91
C LYS A 512 -6.22 -14.65 10.94
N TYR A 513 -5.32 -14.95 11.87
CA TYR A 513 -4.91 -14.01 12.92
C TYR A 513 -4.13 -12.83 12.33
N ALA A 514 -3.18 -13.10 11.42
CA ALA A 514 -2.43 -12.06 10.72
C ALA A 514 -3.37 -11.08 9.99
N ARG A 515 -4.33 -11.59 9.21
CA ARG A 515 -5.31 -10.75 8.49
C ARG A 515 -6.16 -9.88 9.42
N VAL A 516 -6.56 -10.42 10.57
CA VAL A 516 -7.35 -9.68 11.57
C VAL A 516 -6.51 -8.60 12.24
N CYS A 517 -5.27 -8.91 12.62
CA CYS A 517 -4.34 -7.94 13.20
C CYS A 517 -4.03 -6.81 12.20
N GLY A 518 -3.68 -7.15 10.95
CA GLY A 518 -3.38 -6.19 9.90
C GLY A 518 -4.54 -5.24 9.59
N LYS A 519 -5.80 -5.69 9.68
CA LYS A 519 -6.97 -4.79 9.56
C LYS A 519 -7.18 -3.92 10.80
N ALA A 520 -6.96 -4.46 11.99
CA ALA A 520 -7.21 -3.77 13.26
C ALA A 520 -6.25 -2.60 13.47
N VAL A 521 -4.96 -2.76 13.16
CA VAL A 521 -3.94 -1.74 13.39
C VAL A 521 -4.14 -0.45 12.58
N LEU A 522 -4.86 -0.50 11.44
CA LEU A 522 -5.21 0.69 10.67
C LEU A 522 -6.11 1.68 11.42
N HIS A 523 -6.84 1.22 12.44
CA HIS A 523 -7.71 2.08 13.26
C HIS A 523 -6.95 2.87 14.33
N ILE A 524 -5.69 2.52 14.61
CA ILE A 524 -4.83 3.25 15.57
C ILE A 524 -4.52 4.66 15.06
N PRO A 525 -3.88 4.84 13.87
CA PRO A 525 -3.58 6.18 13.38
C PRO A 525 -4.85 6.98 13.05
N ALA A 526 -5.96 6.30 12.74
CA ALA A 526 -7.27 6.92 12.55
C ALA A 526 -7.78 7.68 13.79
N VAL A 527 -7.39 7.23 15.00
CA VAL A 527 -7.73 7.87 16.26
C VAL A 527 -6.64 8.87 16.67
N LEU A 528 -5.36 8.53 16.53
CA LEU A 528 -4.25 9.37 17.00
C LEU A 528 -3.99 10.62 16.15
N TYR A 529 -4.16 10.54 14.82
CA TYR A 529 -3.76 11.62 13.90
C TYR A 529 -4.94 12.36 13.27
N ARG A 530 -6.17 12.15 13.75
CA ARG A 530 -7.37 12.71 13.14
C ARG A 530 -7.28 14.23 13.03
N ARG A 531 -7.35 14.77 11.81
CA ARG A 531 -7.31 16.21 11.55
C ARG A 531 -8.62 16.88 11.92
N ASN A 532 -8.53 18.11 12.44
CA ASN A 532 -9.69 18.93 12.72
C ASN A 532 -10.31 19.42 11.40
N ILE A 533 -11.63 19.65 11.41
CA ILE A 533 -12.40 20.17 10.27
C ILE A 533 -12.08 21.66 10.02
N TYR A 534 -11.80 22.43 11.08
CA TYR A 534 -11.57 23.87 10.96
C TYR A 534 -10.15 24.24 10.53
N ILE A 535 -9.15 23.57 11.11
CA ILE A 535 -7.73 23.74 10.77
C ILE A 535 -7.17 22.34 10.52
N ALA A 536 -7.12 21.96 9.26
CA ALA A 536 -6.76 20.60 8.84
C ALA A 536 -5.24 20.43 8.73
N GLU A 537 -4.50 20.69 9.82
CA GLU A 537 -3.03 20.54 9.87
C GLU A 537 -2.60 19.21 10.54
N THR A 538 -1.33 18.84 10.35
CA THR A 538 -0.72 17.76 11.12
C THR A 538 -0.29 18.25 12.50
N PHE A 539 -0.53 17.44 13.53
CA PHE A 539 -0.11 17.72 14.89
C PHE A 539 0.57 16.49 15.51
N LEU A 540 1.41 16.73 16.52
CA LEU A 540 1.96 15.69 17.38
C LEU A 540 1.43 15.87 18.80
N SER A 541 0.54 14.97 19.21
CA SER A 541 -0.09 14.93 20.54
C SER A 541 -0.69 13.54 20.78
N LEU A 542 -0.74 13.10 22.04
CA LEU A 542 -1.38 11.83 22.40
C LEU A 542 -2.90 11.94 22.60
N TYR A 543 -3.49 13.14 22.57
CA TYR A 543 -4.94 13.31 22.80
C TYR A 543 -5.69 14.15 21.76
N LEU A 544 -5.03 15.03 21.01
CA LEU A 544 -5.74 15.88 20.03
C LEU A 544 -6.47 15.07 18.96
N GLY A 545 -5.93 13.91 18.58
CA GLY A 545 -6.59 13.00 17.64
C GLY A 545 -7.96 12.52 18.13
N ILE A 546 -8.06 12.06 19.38
CA ILE A 546 -9.36 11.64 19.91
C ILE A 546 -10.31 12.83 20.04
N SER A 547 -9.81 14.02 20.42
CA SER A 547 -10.62 15.23 20.49
C SER A 547 -11.22 15.61 19.13
N ASN A 548 -10.41 15.58 18.08
CA ASN A 548 -10.85 15.89 16.72
C ASN A 548 -11.82 14.83 16.18
N LEU A 549 -11.63 13.56 16.56
CA LEU A 549 -12.48 12.45 16.13
C LEU A 549 -13.91 12.55 16.67
N VAL A 550 -14.04 12.92 17.95
CA VAL A 550 -15.35 12.99 18.63
C VAL A 550 -15.87 14.42 18.77
N SER A 551 -15.11 15.41 18.29
CA SER A 551 -15.44 16.83 18.35
C SER A 551 -15.71 17.35 19.77
N SER A 552 -14.92 16.90 20.74
CA SER A 552 -15.02 17.30 22.15
C SER A 552 -13.67 17.17 22.85
N ASN A 553 -13.46 17.85 23.98
CA ASN A 553 -12.21 17.80 24.74
C ASN A 553 -12.30 16.83 25.92
N PRO A 554 -11.20 16.14 26.32
CA PRO A 554 -11.20 15.21 27.46
C PRO A 554 -11.69 15.82 28.78
N SER A 555 -11.45 17.12 28.99
CA SER A 555 -11.92 17.85 30.17
C SER A 555 -13.42 18.15 30.14
N SER A 556 -14.08 18.06 28.99
CA SER A 556 -15.50 18.38 28.82
C SER A 556 -16.39 17.36 29.56
N PRO A 557 -17.49 17.80 30.19
CA PRO A 557 -18.50 16.90 30.76
C PRO A 557 -19.24 16.10 29.67
N PHE A 558 -19.16 16.50 28.40
CA PHE A 558 -19.83 15.84 27.28
C PHE A 558 -18.96 14.78 26.57
N PHE A 559 -17.69 14.64 26.97
CA PHE A 559 -16.70 13.87 26.21
C PHE A 559 -17.09 12.40 26.04
N GLU A 560 -17.58 11.75 27.09
CA GLU A 560 -17.95 10.33 27.07
C GLU A 560 -19.20 10.08 26.24
N TYR A 561 -20.16 11.00 26.27
CA TYR A 561 -21.33 10.94 25.39
C TYR A 561 -20.94 11.13 23.93
N ALA A 562 -20.02 12.03 23.62
CA ALA A 562 -19.51 12.23 22.26
C ALA A 562 -18.83 10.96 21.72
N ILE A 563 -18.02 10.28 22.54
CA ILE A 563 -17.43 8.98 22.21
C ILE A 563 -18.51 7.94 21.92
N ILE A 564 -19.52 7.79 22.80
CA ILE A 564 -20.58 6.79 22.62
C ILE A 564 -21.41 7.08 21.37
N GLU A 565 -21.81 8.32 21.12
CA GLU A 565 -22.58 8.70 19.93
C GLU A 565 -21.78 8.49 18.63
N PHE A 566 -20.48 8.77 18.65
CA PHE A 566 -19.58 8.42 17.55
C PHE A 566 -19.62 6.91 17.26
N LEU A 567 -19.51 6.06 18.28
CA LEU A 567 -19.60 4.59 18.14
C LEU A 567 -20.99 4.13 17.66
N VAL A 568 -22.06 4.75 18.17
CA VAL A 568 -23.45 4.49 17.75
C VAL A 568 -23.64 4.77 16.27
N SER A 569 -22.99 5.81 15.73
CA SER A 569 -23.07 6.14 14.29
C SER A 569 -22.57 4.98 13.39
N TYR A 570 -21.48 4.32 13.79
CA TYR A 570 -20.95 3.14 13.09
C TYR A 570 -21.79 1.90 13.35
N PHE A 571 -22.24 1.73 14.59
CA PHE A 571 -23.11 0.63 14.97
C PHE A 571 -24.39 0.66 14.12
N ASN A 572 -25.08 1.79 14.02
CA ASN A 572 -26.33 1.94 13.26
C ASN A 572 -26.17 1.71 11.75
N LYS A 573 -24.98 1.95 11.19
CA LYS A 573 -24.66 1.70 9.77
C LYS A 573 -24.47 0.22 9.42
N GLY A 574 -24.45 -0.69 10.39
CA GLY A 574 -24.15 -2.09 10.08
C GLY A 574 -22.66 -2.35 9.85
N SER A 575 -21.77 -1.51 10.39
CA SER A 575 -20.31 -1.65 10.32
C SER A 575 -19.68 -2.22 11.60
N GLU A 576 -18.85 -3.27 11.46
CA GLU A 576 -18.00 -3.83 12.51
C GLU A 576 -16.91 -2.87 13.00
N LYS A 577 -16.67 -1.77 12.27
CA LYS A 577 -15.67 -0.74 12.63
C LYS A 577 -15.91 -0.16 14.03
N PHE A 578 -17.13 -0.18 14.54
CA PHE A 578 -17.42 0.36 15.87
C PHE A 578 -16.60 -0.35 16.97
N LEU A 579 -16.38 -1.66 16.87
CA LEU A 579 -15.57 -2.39 17.85
C LEU A 579 -14.09 -2.02 17.74
N LEU A 580 -13.58 -1.90 16.51
CA LEU A 580 -12.18 -1.52 16.29
C LEU A 580 -11.92 -0.10 16.80
N TYR A 581 -12.83 0.84 16.55
CA TYR A 581 -12.75 2.19 17.12
C TYR A 581 -12.86 2.21 18.64
N LEU A 582 -13.75 1.40 19.24
CA LEU A 582 -13.83 1.28 20.70
C LEU A 582 -12.50 0.81 21.29
N PHE A 583 -11.90 -0.23 20.70
CA PHE A 583 -10.61 -0.75 21.13
C PHE A 583 -9.50 0.29 20.98
N SER A 584 -9.43 1.00 19.85
CA SER A 584 -8.43 2.04 19.61
C SER A 584 -8.60 3.23 20.56
N ILE A 585 -9.82 3.72 20.79
CA ILE A 585 -10.10 4.81 21.72
C ILE A 585 -9.67 4.45 23.14
N VAL A 586 -10.07 3.26 23.62
CA VAL A 586 -9.72 2.81 24.97
C VAL A 586 -8.21 2.60 25.10
N SER A 587 -7.56 2.04 24.07
CA SER A 587 -6.09 1.84 24.06
C SER A 587 -5.35 3.18 24.12
N VAL A 588 -5.78 4.20 23.37
CA VAL A 588 -5.20 5.55 23.40
C VAL A 588 -5.35 6.18 24.78
N LEU A 589 -6.49 6.01 25.45
CA LEU A 589 -6.68 6.51 26.82
C LEU A 589 -5.74 5.83 27.81
N TYR A 590 -5.58 4.50 27.77
CA TYR A 590 -4.63 3.80 28.63
C TYR A 590 -3.16 4.14 28.33
N ILE A 591 -2.82 4.35 27.05
CA ILE A 591 -1.48 4.80 26.66
C ILE A 591 -1.17 6.20 27.20
N ASN A 592 -2.15 7.12 27.23
CA ASN A 592 -1.98 8.40 27.91
C ASN A 592 -1.65 8.21 29.40
N VAL A 593 -2.38 7.33 30.10
CA VAL A 593 -2.11 7.01 31.52
C VAL A 593 -0.69 6.46 31.69
N TYR A 594 -0.33 5.45 30.88
CA TYR A 594 0.97 4.77 30.95
C TYR A 594 2.14 5.74 30.73
N TYR A 595 2.14 6.53 29.64
CA TYR A 595 3.25 7.44 29.35
C TYR A 595 3.33 8.59 30.36
N TYR A 596 2.18 9.08 30.84
CA TYR A 596 2.17 10.11 31.88
C TYR A 596 2.83 9.60 33.17
N GLU A 597 2.43 8.42 33.66
CA GLU A 597 2.99 7.82 34.88
C GLU A 597 4.48 7.47 34.73
N GLN A 598 4.88 6.86 33.59
CA GLN A 598 6.28 6.50 33.34
C GLN A 598 7.19 7.73 33.25
N LEU A 599 6.80 8.75 32.50
CA LEU A 599 7.61 9.96 32.35
C LEU A 599 7.68 10.77 33.64
N TYR A 600 6.53 10.96 34.32
CA TYR A 600 6.49 11.69 35.58
C TYR A 600 7.41 11.07 36.64
N CYS A 601 7.42 9.74 36.75
CA CYS A 601 8.16 9.05 37.80
C CYS A 601 9.62 8.76 37.47
N HIS A 602 9.96 8.50 36.20
CA HIS A 602 11.28 7.98 35.81
C HIS A 602 12.04 8.88 34.83
N HIS A 603 11.39 9.88 34.21
CA HIS A 603 11.97 10.77 33.18
C HIS A 603 11.50 12.22 33.36
N ARG A 604 11.79 12.80 34.53
CA ARG A 604 11.21 14.09 34.98
C ARG A 604 11.47 15.26 34.03
N GLU A 605 12.67 15.35 33.45
CA GLU A 605 13.02 16.42 32.51
C GLU A 605 12.18 16.35 31.24
N GLN A 606 12.06 15.15 30.68
CA GLN A 606 11.23 14.87 29.51
C GLN A 606 9.74 15.09 29.81
N PHE A 607 9.31 14.78 31.03
CA PHE A 607 7.93 15.00 31.47
C PHE A 607 7.53 16.48 31.43
N GLU A 608 8.37 17.41 31.91
CA GLU A 608 8.03 18.84 31.91
C GLU A 608 7.81 19.38 30.49
N LEU A 609 8.58 18.88 29.51
CA LEU A 609 8.42 19.23 28.09
C LEU A 609 7.11 18.68 27.50
N LEU A 610 6.70 17.48 27.91
CA LEU A 610 5.60 16.74 27.30
C LEU A 610 4.27 16.79 28.06
N ARG A 611 4.25 17.32 29.29
CA ARG A 611 3.07 17.34 30.17
C ARG A 611 1.81 17.88 29.48
N SER A 612 1.95 18.90 28.63
CA SER A 612 0.84 19.53 27.91
C SER A 612 0.29 18.69 26.73
N LYS A 613 0.97 17.62 26.35
CA LYS A 613 0.64 16.76 25.20
C LYS A 613 -0.11 15.48 25.59
N MET A 614 -0.39 15.28 26.88
CA MET A 614 -0.99 14.08 27.45
C MET A 614 -2.19 14.40 28.35
N ILE A 615 -3.06 13.41 28.56
CA ILE A 615 -4.18 13.48 29.53
C ILE A 615 -3.69 13.00 30.89
N HIS A 616 -4.07 13.71 31.96
CA HIS A 616 -3.79 13.30 33.33
C HIS A 616 -4.43 11.92 33.66
N PRO A 617 -3.72 11.00 34.36
CA PRO A 617 -4.20 9.66 34.70
C PRO A 617 -5.61 9.63 35.29
N ASN A 618 -5.89 10.45 36.30
CA ASN A 618 -7.20 10.50 36.95
C ASN A 618 -8.33 10.93 36.00
N ILE A 619 -8.06 11.83 35.06
CA ILE A 619 -9.06 12.27 34.06
C ILE A 619 -9.36 11.10 33.11
N ALA A 620 -8.32 10.43 32.62
CA ALA A 620 -8.47 9.27 31.73
C ALA A 620 -9.20 8.11 32.44
N ASP A 621 -8.86 7.80 33.69
CA ASP A 621 -9.53 6.77 34.48
C ASP A 621 -11.02 7.10 34.72
N ARG A 622 -11.35 8.37 34.98
CA ARG A 622 -12.75 8.84 35.11
C ARG A 622 -13.52 8.68 33.80
N ILE A 623 -12.91 9.04 32.67
CA ILE A 623 -13.47 8.84 31.31
C ILE A 623 -13.72 7.35 31.04
N LEU A 624 -12.74 6.49 31.30
CA LEU A 624 -12.84 5.04 31.08
C LEU A 624 -13.97 4.41 31.91
N ASN A 625 -14.08 4.78 33.18
CA ASN A 625 -15.16 4.33 34.07
C ASN A 625 -16.53 4.83 33.60
N ASN A 626 -16.62 6.08 33.15
CA ASN A 626 -17.85 6.65 32.62
C ASN A 626 -18.29 5.98 31.31
N ILE A 627 -17.37 5.71 30.37
CA ILE A 627 -17.66 4.93 29.16
C ILE A 627 -18.17 3.54 29.53
N LYS A 628 -17.49 2.85 30.46
CA LYS A 628 -17.90 1.54 30.96
C LYS A 628 -19.32 1.57 31.53
N SER A 629 -19.65 2.60 32.30
CA SER A 629 -20.98 2.81 32.89
C SER A 629 -22.04 3.13 31.83
N LEU A 630 -21.76 4.05 30.90
CA LEU A 630 -22.66 4.44 29.83
C LEU A 630 -23.03 3.25 28.94
N MET A 631 -22.10 2.35 28.63
CA MET A 631 -22.43 1.13 27.87
C MET A 631 -23.42 0.21 28.59
N LYS A 632 -23.58 0.33 29.91
CA LYS A 632 -24.59 -0.44 30.69
C LYS A 632 -25.96 0.24 30.71
N ASN A 633 -26.07 1.48 30.23
CA ASN A 633 -27.35 2.18 30.11
C ASN A 633 -28.30 1.41 29.17
N PRO A 634 -29.59 1.25 29.51
CA PRO A 634 -30.59 0.56 28.68
C PRO A 634 -30.55 0.93 27.19
N ARG A 635 -30.31 2.21 26.86
CA ARG A 635 -30.21 2.69 25.47
C ARG A 635 -29.11 1.99 24.67
N TYR A 636 -27.97 1.71 25.30
CA TYR A 636 -26.77 1.18 24.63
C TYR A 636 -26.54 -0.31 24.88
N MET A 637 -27.49 -1.00 25.56
CA MET A 637 -27.38 -2.41 25.90
C MET A 637 -27.22 -3.33 24.69
N ASP A 638 -27.82 -2.99 23.54
CA ASP A 638 -27.62 -3.77 22.32
C ASP A 638 -26.15 -3.71 21.85
N MET A 639 -25.51 -2.54 21.94
CA MET A 639 -24.09 -2.35 21.61
C MET A 639 -23.20 -3.16 22.57
N ARG A 640 -23.47 -3.07 23.89
CA ARG A 640 -22.76 -3.86 24.90
C ARG A 640 -22.95 -5.37 24.71
N SER A 641 -24.17 -5.81 24.45
CA SER A 641 -24.48 -7.23 24.23
C SER A 641 -23.76 -7.79 23.01
N PHE A 642 -23.54 -6.96 21.98
CA PHE A 642 -22.73 -7.34 20.82
C PHE A 642 -21.26 -7.44 21.20
N TYR A 643 -20.72 -6.42 21.86
CA TYR A 643 -19.34 -6.39 22.33
C TYR A 643 -19.00 -7.62 23.20
N MET A 644 -19.86 -7.97 24.15
CA MET A 644 -19.64 -9.10 25.07
C MET A 644 -19.60 -10.48 24.39
N LYS A 645 -20.03 -10.59 23.12
CA LYS A 645 -19.91 -11.84 22.35
C LYS A 645 -18.52 -12.04 21.74
N PHE A 646 -17.75 -10.97 21.59
CA PHE A 646 -16.43 -11.00 20.99
C PHE A 646 -15.32 -10.72 21.98
N GLU A 647 -15.60 -9.94 23.02
CA GLU A 647 -14.58 -9.47 23.98
C GLU A 647 -15.11 -9.43 25.41
N ASN A 648 -14.23 -9.65 26.39
CA ASN A 648 -14.57 -9.52 27.82
C ASN A 648 -14.48 -8.04 28.22
N GLU A 649 -15.05 -7.68 29.39
CA GLU A 649 -14.81 -6.35 30.00
C GLU A 649 -13.34 -6.12 30.43
N ASP A 650 -12.43 -7.05 30.09
CA ASP A 650 -10.98 -6.99 30.36
C ASP A 650 -10.32 -5.73 29.78
N ILE A 651 -10.87 -5.16 28.70
CA ILE A 651 -10.35 -3.89 28.15
C ILE A 651 -10.54 -2.72 29.11
N PHE A 652 -11.46 -2.79 30.07
CA PHE A 652 -11.68 -1.74 31.07
C PHE A 652 -10.99 -2.06 32.40
N ASP A 653 -10.14 -3.08 32.45
CA ASP A 653 -9.32 -3.43 33.61
C ASP A 653 -7.89 -2.93 33.40
N LYS A 654 -7.52 -1.87 34.13
CA LYS A 654 -6.18 -1.25 34.07
C LYS A 654 -5.08 -2.29 34.28
N ARG A 655 -5.27 -3.26 35.18
CA ARG A 655 -4.23 -4.26 35.52
C ARG A 655 -3.93 -5.16 34.33
N LYS A 656 -4.96 -5.73 33.71
CA LYS A 656 -4.83 -6.63 32.55
C LYS A 656 -4.23 -5.91 31.35
N VAL A 657 -4.63 -4.66 31.12
CA VAL A 657 -4.07 -3.84 30.03
C VAL A 657 -2.58 -3.54 30.30
N PHE A 658 -2.23 -3.16 31.53
CA PHE A 658 -0.85 -2.84 31.89
C PHE A 658 0.06 -4.07 31.92
N GLU A 659 -0.45 -5.26 32.26
CA GLU A 659 0.29 -6.52 32.12
C GLU A 659 0.77 -6.76 30.68
N VAL A 660 -0.09 -6.47 29.69
CA VAL A 660 0.28 -6.58 28.27
C VAL A 660 1.35 -5.55 27.90
N LEU A 661 1.24 -4.31 28.40
CA LEU A 661 2.24 -3.26 28.16
C LEU A 661 3.59 -3.61 28.78
N TYR A 662 3.62 -4.05 30.04
CA TYR A 662 4.86 -4.45 30.70
C TYR A 662 5.51 -5.67 30.05
N ALA A 663 4.71 -6.65 29.60
CA ALA A 663 5.22 -7.80 28.87
C ALA A 663 5.69 -7.46 27.44
N LEU A 664 5.23 -6.33 26.89
CA LEU A 664 5.76 -5.76 25.65
C LEU A 664 7.08 -5.03 25.92
N ASP A 665 7.15 -4.16 26.92
CA ASP A 665 8.37 -3.44 27.29
C ASP A 665 9.53 -4.38 27.61
N GLU A 666 9.26 -5.45 28.37
CA GLU A 666 10.25 -6.49 28.67
C GLU A 666 10.76 -7.17 27.38
N PHE A 667 9.88 -7.36 26.40
CA PHE A 667 10.25 -7.94 25.12
C PHE A 667 10.98 -6.94 24.21
N LEU A 668 10.59 -5.66 24.24
CA LEU A 668 11.26 -4.57 23.54
C LEU A 668 12.69 -4.38 24.02
N ASN A 669 12.94 -4.58 25.31
CA ASN A 669 14.26 -4.45 25.94
C ASN A 669 15.11 -5.74 25.89
N ASN A 670 14.61 -6.82 25.26
CA ASN A 670 15.35 -8.07 25.15
C ASN A 670 16.33 -8.02 23.96
N SER A 671 17.63 -8.17 24.21
CA SER A 671 18.69 -8.14 23.20
C SER A 671 18.50 -9.19 22.10
N ASP A 672 18.06 -10.40 22.45
CA ASP A 672 17.85 -11.47 21.48
C ASP A 672 16.68 -11.18 20.55
N ALA A 673 15.64 -10.53 21.06
CA ALA A 673 14.50 -10.09 20.26
C ALA A 673 14.92 -8.95 19.30
N GLN A 674 15.68 -7.98 19.79
CA GLN A 674 16.20 -6.89 18.97
C GLN A 674 17.12 -7.40 17.85
N GLN A 675 17.99 -8.38 18.12
CA GLN A 675 18.88 -8.98 17.13
C GLN A 675 18.14 -9.83 16.08
N LYS A 676 17.06 -10.52 16.47
CA LYS A 676 16.24 -11.34 15.56
C LYS A 676 15.28 -10.51 14.71
N ALA A 677 14.87 -9.35 15.21
CA ALA A 677 13.97 -8.44 14.52
C ALA A 677 14.65 -7.80 13.30
N LYS A 678 14.32 -8.30 12.10
CA LYS A 678 14.74 -7.69 10.83
C LYS A 678 13.59 -6.89 10.24
N MET A 679 13.85 -5.62 9.91
CA MET A 679 12.90 -4.79 9.18
C MET A 679 12.75 -5.35 7.76
N GLN A 680 11.52 -5.75 7.42
CA GLN A 680 11.18 -6.13 6.06
C GLN A 680 10.88 -4.86 5.25
N ASP A 681 11.43 -4.73 4.05
CA ASP A 681 11.06 -3.58 3.22
C ASP A 681 9.60 -3.69 2.75
N ILE A 682 8.81 -2.67 3.09
CA ILE A 682 7.37 -2.56 2.80
C ILE A 682 7.07 -1.51 1.73
N SER A 683 8.09 -0.84 1.18
CA SER A 683 7.93 0.25 0.20
C SER A 683 7.13 -0.22 -1.01
N ASP A 684 6.26 0.66 -1.53
CA ASP A 684 5.51 0.42 -2.76
C ASP A 684 6.29 0.70 -4.06
N GLU A 685 7.54 1.15 -3.93
CA GLU A 685 8.44 1.42 -5.04
C GLU A 685 9.30 0.21 -5.43
N SER A 686 9.71 0.17 -6.70
CA SER A 686 10.69 -0.80 -7.18
C SER A 686 12.10 -0.39 -6.76
N VAL A 687 12.94 -1.38 -6.47
CA VAL A 687 14.39 -1.20 -6.38
C VAL A 687 14.96 -1.68 -7.70
N ASP A 688 15.26 -0.74 -8.59
CA ASP A 688 15.73 -1.05 -9.93
C ASP A 688 17.17 -1.60 -9.87
N LEU A 689 17.46 -2.54 -10.75
CA LEU A 689 18.79 -3.14 -10.90
C LEU A 689 19.59 -2.33 -11.92
N ASP A 690 20.90 -2.20 -11.68
CA ASP A 690 21.80 -1.61 -12.65
C ASP A 690 21.74 -2.42 -13.96
N THR A 691 21.45 -1.73 -15.07
CA THR A 691 21.35 -2.33 -16.40
C THR A 691 22.42 -1.69 -17.29
N THR A 692 23.48 -2.42 -17.61
CA THR A 692 24.60 -1.94 -18.46
C THR A 692 24.30 -2.14 -19.95
N ASN A 693 23.06 -1.88 -20.35
CA ASN A 693 22.52 -2.30 -21.63
C ASN A 693 22.69 -1.25 -22.72
N ASP A 694 22.88 -1.76 -23.94
CA ASP A 694 22.93 -0.95 -25.15
C ASP A 694 21.60 -0.25 -25.41
N GLY A 695 21.70 1.01 -25.85
CA GLY A 695 20.59 1.87 -26.25
C GLY A 695 21.10 2.99 -27.15
N ILE A 696 20.20 3.69 -27.83
CA ILE A 696 20.55 4.89 -28.61
C ILE A 696 21.19 5.92 -27.66
N GLY A 697 22.46 6.24 -27.87
CA GLY A 697 23.25 7.15 -27.03
C GLY A 697 23.93 6.46 -25.83
N LEU A 698 23.87 5.12 -25.77
CA LEU A 698 24.45 4.31 -24.68
C LEU A 698 25.28 3.13 -25.19
N ARG A 699 25.36 2.89 -26.52
CA ARG A 699 26.29 1.89 -27.06
C ARG A 699 27.72 2.37 -26.86
N LYS A 700 28.64 1.45 -26.62
CA LYS A 700 30.08 1.77 -26.59
C LYS A 700 30.52 2.51 -27.86
N GLU A 701 30.01 2.11 -29.02
CA GLU A 701 30.27 2.75 -30.31
C GLU A 701 29.72 4.19 -30.41
N ASP A 702 28.58 4.49 -29.75
CA ASP A 702 27.99 5.84 -29.71
C ASP A 702 28.82 6.78 -28.82
N VAL A 703 29.36 6.28 -27.70
CA VAL A 703 30.23 7.05 -26.79
C VAL A 703 31.55 7.45 -27.45
N PHE A 704 32.10 6.58 -28.32
CA PHE A 704 33.28 6.93 -29.13
C PHE A 704 32.97 8.00 -30.18
N PHE A 705 31.78 7.98 -30.79
CA PHE A 705 31.35 8.99 -31.75
C PHE A 705 31.18 10.38 -31.11
N GLU A 706 30.72 10.47 -29.86
CA GLU A 706 30.67 11.74 -29.13
C GLU A 706 32.07 12.27 -28.76
N SER A 707 33.05 11.39 -28.58
CA SER A 707 34.45 11.80 -28.34
C SER A 707 35.23 12.14 -29.62
N GLU A 708 34.83 11.61 -30.78
CA GLU A 708 35.45 11.87 -32.08
C GLU A 708 34.76 12.97 -32.90
N GLN A 709 33.54 13.38 -32.54
CA GLN A 709 32.98 14.67 -32.96
C GLN A 709 33.71 15.80 -32.25
N GLY A 710 34.93 16.09 -32.72
CA GLY A 710 35.49 17.42 -32.61
C GLY A 710 34.43 18.43 -33.04
N SER A 711 34.28 19.49 -32.24
CA SER A 711 33.49 20.69 -32.53
C SER A 711 33.20 20.84 -34.01
N THR A 712 31.98 20.48 -34.44
CA THR A 712 31.50 20.92 -35.74
C THR A 712 31.52 22.43 -35.71
N GLU A 713 32.46 22.97 -36.47
CA GLU A 713 32.63 24.39 -36.75
C GLU A 713 31.27 25.06 -36.89
N SER A 714 31.06 26.02 -36.01
CA SER A 714 30.33 27.26 -36.24
C SER A 714 29.92 27.48 -37.70
N LEU A 715 28.63 27.28 -37.99
CA LEU A 715 27.90 28.13 -38.93
C LEU A 715 27.62 29.50 -38.27
N GLU A 716 28.65 30.11 -37.69
CA GLU A 716 28.67 31.49 -37.19
C GLU A 716 29.71 32.24 -38.01
N ASP A 717 29.36 32.55 -39.26
CA ASP A 717 30.17 33.46 -40.09
C ASP A 717 29.27 34.45 -40.86
N ASP A 718 28.09 34.77 -40.30
CA ASP A 718 27.22 35.82 -40.85
C ASP A 718 26.32 36.51 -39.80
N MET A 719 26.73 36.52 -38.53
CA MET A 719 26.07 37.34 -37.48
C MET A 719 27.06 37.90 -36.46
N GLU A 720 28.07 38.63 -36.92
CA GLU A 720 28.63 39.73 -36.13
C GLU A 720 27.60 40.87 -36.11
N GLU A 721 26.82 40.97 -35.04
CA GLU A 721 26.58 42.24 -34.35
C GLU A 721 25.78 42.01 -33.05
N GLY A 722 26.45 42.21 -31.93
CA GLY A 722 25.82 42.54 -30.65
C GLY A 722 25.58 41.37 -29.70
N LEU A 723 26.51 41.14 -28.78
CA LEU A 723 26.27 41.19 -27.32
C LEU A 723 27.57 40.86 -26.58
N GLU A 724 28.39 41.89 -26.37
CA GLU A 724 29.39 41.89 -25.30
C GLU A 724 28.68 41.78 -23.94
N GLY A 725 29.22 40.94 -23.06
CA GLY A 725 28.95 41.02 -21.62
C GLY A 725 28.22 39.82 -21.01
N VAL A 726 28.88 38.66 -20.94
CA VAL A 726 28.55 37.65 -19.93
C VAL A 726 29.75 37.46 -19.03
N ASP A 727 29.62 37.92 -17.79
CA ASP A 727 30.64 37.89 -16.75
C ASP A 727 31.04 36.44 -16.42
N ARG A 728 32.31 36.10 -16.62
CA ARG A 728 32.86 34.76 -16.31
C ARG A 728 32.68 34.37 -14.83
N ASP A 729 32.51 35.34 -13.93
CA ASP A 729 32.20 35.08 -12.52
C ASP A 729 30.74 34.66 -12.29
N GLN A 730 29.80 35.00 -13.19
CA GLN A 730 28.42 34.49 -13.09
C GLN A 730 28.31 33.02 -13.51
N GLN A 731 29.08 32.57 -14.51
CA GLN A 731 29.12 31.15 -14.88
C GLN A 731 29.79 30.27 -13.81
N LYS A 732 30.86 30.77 -13.16
CA LYS A 732 31.48 30.07 -12.02
C LYS A 732 30.55 29.99 -10.82
N LYS A 733 29.82 31.08 -10.51
CA LYS A 733 28.80 31.06 -9.45
C LYS A 733 27.63 30.15 -9.80
N ALA A 734 27.16 30.13 -11.04
CA ALA A 734 26.10 29.22 -11.47
C ALA A 734 26.51 27.74 -11.35
N ALA A 735 27.76 27.40 -11.68
CA ALA A 735 28.32 26.06 -11.51
C ALA A 735 28.53 25.68 -10.02
N GLU A 736 28.89 26.63 -9.15
CA GLU A 736 28.91 26.42 -7.69
C GLU A 736 27.51 26.29 -7.09
N TYR A 737 26.53 27.06 -7.59
CA TYR A 737 25.12 26.94 -7.20
C TYR A 737 24.53 25.60 -7.64
N LEU A 738 24.84 25.12 -8.85
CA LEU A 738 24.43 23.78 -9.34
C LEU A 738 25.04 22.64 -8.51
N LYS A 739 26.24 22.82 -7.94
CA LYS A 739 26.82 21.88 -6.97
C LYS A 739 26.23 21.98 -5.55
N MET A 740 25.50 23.05 -5.24
CA MET A 740 24.75 23.22 -3.99
C MET A 740 23.26 22.84 -4.13
N VAL A 741 22.78 22.55 -5.34
CA VAL A 741 21.49 21.88 -5.54
C VAL A 741 21.65 20.44 -5.08
N PRO A 742 20.95 19.99 -4.02
CA PRO A 742 20.96 18.59 -3.63
C PRO A 742 20.34 17.78 -4.78
N ASP A 743 20.96 16.65 -5.14
CA ASP A 743 20.45 15.71 -6.14
C ASP A 743 18.93 15.56 -6.09
N GLU A 744 18.29 15.59 -7.26
CA GLU A 744 16.83 15.46 -7.45
C GLU A 744 16.23 14.17 -6.85
N ASP A 745 17.05 13.26 -6.34
CA ASP A 745 16.66 12.11 -5.53
C ASP A 745 15.97 12.48 -4.19
N LYS A 746 15.99 13.76 -3.78
CA LYS A 746 15.26 14.22 -2.58
C LYS A 746 13.78 14.55 -2.83
N ALA A 747 13.32 14.65 -4.07
CA ALA A 747 11.91 14.93 -4.37
C ALA A 747 10.96 13.74 -4.09
N ASN A 748 11.49 12.52 -3.92
CA ASN A 748 10.69 11.31 -3.72
C ASN A 748 10.22 11.05 -2.27
N LEU A 749 10.71 11.78 -1.27
CA LEU A 749 10.21 11.67 0.11
C LEU A 749 8.76 12.18 0.26
N THR A 750 8.40 13.17 -0.57
CA THR A 750 7.04 13.73 -0.65
C THR A 750 6.05 12.79 -1.33
N ASP A 751 6.46 12.07 -2.38
CA ASP A 751 5.59 11.14 -3.10
C ASP A 751 5.44 9.78 -2.41
N ARG A 752 6.50 9.24 -1.78
CA ARG A 752 6.42 8.01 -0.96
C ARG A 752 5.33 8.05 0.10
N ASN A 753 5.18 9.21 0.74
CA ASN A 753 4.17 9.39 1.77
C ASN A 753 2.77 9.67 1.22
N LYS A 754 2.64 10.16 -0.02
CA LYS A 754 1.37 10.63 -0.60
C LYS A 754 0.44 9.46 -0.91
N GLU A 755 0.96 8.35 -1.43
CA GLU A 755 0.19 7.13 -1.70
C GLU A 755 -0.23 6.42 -0.40
N LEU A 756 0.67 6.41 0.60
CA LEU A 756 0.39 5.89 1.94
C LEU A 756 -0.61 6.76 2.71
N GLU A 757 -0.54 8.09 2.52
CA GLU A 757 -1.53 9.04 3.01
C GLU A 757 -2.88 8.85 2.32
N LEU A 758 -2.92 8.48 1.03
CA LEU A 758 -4.15 8.16 0.29
C LEU A 758 -4.92 6.97 0.86
N ASP A 759 -4.23 5.92 1.30
CA ASP A 759 -4.85 4.78 1.97
C ASP A 759 -5.40 5.15 3.37
N LEU A 760 -4.73 6.08 4.06
CA LEU A 760 -5.11 6.57 5.37
C LEU A 760 -6.10 7.76 5.34
N TYR A 761 -6.24 8.49 4.22
CA TYR A 761 -7.14 9.65 4.11
C TYR A 761 -8.60 9.29 4.40
N LYS A 762 -9.01 8.06 4.04
CA LYS A 762 -10.33 7.49 4.38
C LYS A 762 -10.60 7.50 5.90
N TYR A 763 -9.54 7.54 6.70
CA TYR A 763 -9.58 7.45 8.16
C TYR A 763 -9.19 8.77 8.83
N ILE A 764 -8.21 9.49 8.31
CA ILE A 764 -7.60 10.67 8.95
C ILE A 764 -8.23 12.00 8.51
N GLY A 765 -8.86 12.06 7.33
CA GLY A 765 -9.43 13.29 6.75
C GLY A 765 -8.48 13.98 5.76
N THR A 766 -9.03 14.76 4.83
CA THR A 766 -8.31 15.41 3.73
C THR A 766 -7.54 16.66 4.18
N LEU A 767 -6.39 16.93 3.54
CA LEU A 767 -5.78 18.26 3.53
C LEU A 767 -6.52 19.09 2.48
N ASP A 768 -6.99 20.29 2.83
CA ASP A 768 -7.39 21.26 1.81
C ASP A 768 -6.13 21.75 1.10
N GLN A 769 -5.79 21.09 -0.02
CA GLN A 769 -4.67 21.48 -0.88
C GLN A 769 -4.98 22.70 -1.76
N THR A 770 -6.15 23.35 -1.60
CA THR A 770 -6.59 24.45 -2.47
C THR A 770 -5.88 25.79 -2.23
N ARG A 771 -4.78 25.83 -1.46
CA ARG A 771 -4.05 27.08 -1.17
C ARG A 771 -2.55 27.04 -1.42
N GLU A 772 -2.04 26.06 -2.16
CA GLU A 772 -0.71 26.17 -2.78
C GLU A 772 -0.89 26.46 -4.27
N GLY A 773 -1.03 27.75 -4.57
CA GLY A 773 -1.21 28.26 -5.92
C GLY A 773 -1.29 29.78 -5.89
N VAL A 774 -0.16 30.40 -6.25
CA VAL A 774 0.01 31.73 -6.83
C VAL A 774 -1.21 32.66 -6.76
N GLY A 775 -1.05 33.78 -6.05
CA GLY A 775 -2.04 34.83 -5.98
C GLY A 775 -2.59 35.21 -7.36
N THR A 776 -3.86 34.87 -7.58
CA THR A 776 -4.72 35.53 -8.54
C THR A 776 -6.09 35.69 -7.88
N ILE A 777 -6.53 36.94 -7.79
CA ILE A 777 -7.86 37.33 -7.34
C ILE A 777 -8.83 36.70 -8.34
N SER A 778 -9.70 35.80 -7.89
CA SER A 778 -10.88 35.42 -8.67
C SER A 778 -12.11 35.50 -7.78
N SER A 779 -12.97 36.45 -8.18
CA SER A 779 -14.27 36.75 -7.60
C SER A 779 -15.18 35.53 -7.59
N HIS A 780 -15.76 35.26 -6.43
CA HIS A 780 -16.82 34.28 -6.23
C HIS A 780 -17.98 34.45 -7.23
N SER A 781 -18.33 33.37 -7.93
CA SER A 781 -19.69 33.15 -8.44
C SER A 781 -20.30 31.99 -7.66
N PRO A 782 -21.48 32.15 -7.02
CA PRO A 782 -22.07 31.10 -6.20
C PRO A 782 -22.68 29.99 -7.06
N ALA A 783 -22.54 28.75 -6.58
CA ALA A 783 -23.12 27.56 -7.17
C ALA A 783 -24.65 27.60 -7.14
N THR A 784 -25.24 27.32 -8.30
CA THR A 784 -26.68 27.18 -8.55
C THR A 784 -27.23 26.01 -7.72
N ALA A 785 -28.12 26.33 -6.78
CA ALA A 785 -28.91 25.34 -6.05
C ALA A 785 -29.99 24.74 -6.95
N ALA A 786 -30.12 23.42 -6.89
CA ALA A 786 -31.19 22.66 -7.51
C ALA A 786 -32.58 23.12 -7.00
N GLY A 787 -33.54 23.18 -7.92
CA GLY A 787 -34.86 23.76 -7.71
C GLY A 787 -35.72 23.06 -6.66
N MET A 788 -36.41 23.88 -5.88
CA MET A 788 -37.67 23.54 -5.24
C MET A 788 -38.61 24.74 -5.35
N GLU A 789 -39.85 24.42 -5.69
CA GLU A 789 -40.93 25.32 -6.10
C GLU A 789 -41.31 26.37 -5.04
N ILE A 790 -41.78 27.49 -5.58
CA ILE A 790 -42.20 28.72 -4.93
C ILE A 790 -43.58 28.54 -4.27
N THR A 791 -43.72 28.94 -3.02
CA THR A 791 -44.94 29.60 -2.51
C THR A 791 -44.58 30.76 -1.59
N SER A 792 -45.09 31.93 -1.93
CA SER A 792 -44.84 33.27 -1.39
C SER A 792 -45.54 33.58 -0.06
N GLY A 793 -44.92 34.44 0.76
CA GLY A 793 -45.56 35.20 1.84
C GLY A 793 -44.55 36.06 2.60
N GLY A 794 -44.62 37.40 2.44
CA GLY A 794 -43.54 38.35 2.75
C GLY A 794 -43.36 38.80 4.20
N GLY A 795 -42.34 39.63 4.42
CA GLY A 795 -42.13 40.34 5.69
C GLY A 795 -40.73 40.91 5.94
N ARG A 796 -40.52 42.16 5.51
CA ARG A 796 -39.59 43.22 5.98
C ARG A 796 -38.24 42.87 6.64
N ALA A 797 -37.20 43.50 6.05
CA ALA A 797 -35.87 43.72 6.60
C ALA A 797 -35.87 44.65 7.83
N LEU A 798 -35.04 44.32 8.82
CA LEU A 798 -34.63 45.19 9.93
C LEU A 798 -33.11 45.05 10.14
N ARG A 799 -32.37 46.14 9.89
CA ARG A 799 -31.01 46.36 10.43
C ARG A 799 -31.16 46.95 11.84
N PRO A 800 -30.26 46.58 12.78
CA PRO A 800 -29.28 47.55 13.30
C PRO A 800 -27.91 46.86 13.52
N GLY A 801 -26.76 47.50 13.71
CA GLY A 801 -26.36 48.89 13.92
C GLY A 801 -24.90 48.83 14.40
N SER A 802 -23.98 49.39 13.63
CA SER A 802 -22.53 49.34 13.86
C SER A 802 -22.07 50.44 14.81
N LYS A 803 -21.57 50.10 16.01
CA LYS A 803 -20.65 50.95 16.79
C LYS A 803 -19.74 50.07 17.67
N GLY A 804 -18.42 50.24 17.51
CA GLY A 804 -17.40 49.79 18.47
C GLY A 804 -16.32 48.85 17.93
N MET A 805 -15.50 49.27 16.96
CA MET A 805 -14.28 48.51 16.63
C MET A 805 -13.15 49.35 15.99
N ASN A 806 -13.03 50.64 16.31
CA ASN A 806 -12.00 51.53 15.72
C ASN A 806 -10.99 52.12 16.71
N GLU A 807 -10.88 51.65 17.96
CA GLU A 807 -9.96 52.24 18.95
C GLU A 807 -8.86 51.33 19.52
N ARG A 808 -8.60 50.15 18.95
CA ARG A 808 -7.50 49.28 19.44
C ARG A 808 -6.41 48.90 18.43
N MET A 809 -6.43 49.43 17.21
CA MET A 809 -5.33 49.24 16.23
C MET A 809 -4.34 50.42 16.16
N GLY A 810 -4.53 51.48 16.94
CA GLY A 810 -3.69 52.69 16.91
C GLY A 810 -2.48 52.71 17.85
N GLN A 811 -2.29 51.72 18.72
CA GLN A 811 -1.25 51.74 19.76
C GLN A 811 -0.11 50.72 19.58
N THR A 812 -0.25 49.67 18.77
CA THR A 812 0.83 48.71 18.51
C THR A 812 1.79 49.13 17.38
N GLY A 813 1.50 50.22 16.66
CA GLY A 813 2.33 50.73 15.56
C GLY A 813 3.38 51.79 15.95
N LYS A 814 3.44 52.22 17.22
CA LYS A 814 4.35 53.30 17.66
C LYS A 814 5.58 52.85 18.46
N ASP A 815 5.66 51.59 18.89
CA ASP A 815 6.80 51.10 19.68
C ASP A 815 7.90 50.39 18.88
N LEU A 816 7.71 50.14 17.56
CA LEU A 816 8.75 49.50 16.73
C LEU A 816 9.70 50.47 16.00
N ASN A 817 9.46 51.79 16.08
CA ASN A 817 10.21 52.81 15.33
C ASN A 817 11.21 53.63 16.18
N ARG A 818 11.54 53.18 17.39
CA ARG A 818 12.65 53.73 18.18
C ARG A 818 13.62 52.63 18.61
N MET A 819 14.39 52.11 17.66
CA MET A 819 15.79 51.68 17.85
C MET A 819 16.39 51.37 16.47
N LYS A 820 16.47 52.42 15.62
CA LYS A 820 17.40 52.46 14.48
C LYS A 820 18.54 53.41 14.84
N GLY A 821 19.78 52.92 14.71
CA GLY A 821 20.90 53.74 14.23
C GLY A 821 22.13 53.80 15.13
N LYS A 822 23.15 53.02 14.77
CA LYS A 822 24.49 53.43 14.25
C LYS A 822 25.48 52.28 14.51
N ASP A 823 25.82 51.46 13.51
CA ASP A 823 26.93 51.62 12.55
C ASP A 823 28.26 51.99 13.26
N VAL A 824 29.42 51.35 13.02
CA VAL A 824 30.16 51.31 11.75
C VAL A 824 31.32 50.27 11.82
N SER A 825 31.46 49.48 10.74
CA SER A 825 32.68 48.90 10.12
C SER A 825 33.68 48.02 10.91
N LYS A 826 33.94 46.82 10.38
CA LYS A 826 35.12 46.47 9.55
C LYS A 826 35.16 44.94 9.36
N LEU A 827 34.65 44.48 8.21
CA LEU A 827 35.00 43.15 7.69
C LEU A 827 36.48 43.18 7.27
N ARG A 828 37.28 42.34 7.91
CA ARG A 828 38.63 41.94 7.45
C ARG A 828 38.60 40.45 7.06
N LYS A 829 39.22 40.20 5.91
CA LYS A 829 39.56 38.91 5.26
C LYS A 829 40.44 37.98 6.13
N GLY A 830 40.47 36.69 5.78
CA GLY A 830 41.45 35.65 6.21
C GLY A 830 40.74 34.36 6.64
N VAL A 831 40.48 33.33 5.80
CA VAL A 831 41.39 32.25 5.32
C VAL A 831 41.99 31.49 6.54
N ASP A 832 41.72 30.20 6.78
CA ASP A 832 42.33 29.08 6.04
C ASP A 832 41.45 27.82 5.91
N PHE A 833 41.42 27.33 4.68
CA PHE A 833 41.26 25.94 4.28
C PHE A 833 42.57 25.16 4.55
N TYR A 834 42.46 23.87 4.86
CA TYR A 834 43.33 22.80 4.31
C TYR A 834 42.40 21.59 4.13
N GLU A 835 41.95 21.29 2.92
CA GLU A 835 42.62 20.41 1.96
C GLU A 835 42.80 18.98 2.47
N SER A 836 42.01 18.06 1.91
CA SER A 836 42.51 16.72 1.62
C SER A 836 42.16 16.42 0.16
N SER A 837 43.07 16.82 -0.72
CA SER A 837 43.11 16.46 -2.13
C SER A 837 43.58 15.00 -2.30
N THR A 838 42.77 14.28 -3.06
CA THR A 838 43.09 13.22 -4.03
C THR A 838 44.56 12.83 -4.27
N SER A 839 44.82 11.52 -4.39
CA SER A 839 45.50 10.97 -5.57
C SER A 839 45.26 9.46 -5.73
N LEU A 840 44.97 9.10 -6.98
CA LEU A 840 44.93 7.76 -7.55
C LEU A 840 46.34 7.33 -8.00
N ASN A 841 46.51 6.01 -8.08
CA ASN A 841 47.42 5.25 -8.96
C ASN A 841 48.87 4.94 -8.54
N GLN A 842 49.08 3.62 -8.45
CA GLN A 842 50.02 2.80 -9.24
C GLN A 842 51.49 2.56 -8.79
N ILE A 843 51.70 1.27 -8.50
CA ILE A 843 52.64 0.32 -9.15
C ILE A 843 54.01 0.00 -8.49
N SER A 844 54.23 -1.33 -8.45
CA SER A 844 55.49 -2.11 -8.45
C SER A 844 56.21 -2.27 -7.10
N SER A 845 56.91 -3.37 -6.79
CA SER A 845 57.10 -4.72 -7.36
C SER A 845 58.10 -5.46 -6.44
N GLY A 846 58.05 -6.79 -6.38
CA GLY A 846 59.25 -7.62 -6.13
C GLY A 846 59.30 -8.41 -4.81
N GLU A 847 59.24 -9.75 -4.97
CA GLU A 847 60.13 -10.80 -4.42
C GLU A 847 60.56 -10.73 -2.94
N SER A 848 60.47 -11.76 -2.08
CA SER A 848 60.92 -13.15 -2.24
C SER A 848 60.70 -13.94 -0.93
N SER A 849 60.53 -15.27 -1.06
CA SER A 849 60.96 -16.39 -0.18
C SER A 849 60.76 -16.31 1.36
N SER A 850 60.23 -17.30 2.08
CA SER A 850 60.81 -18.66 2.17
C SER A 850 60.01 -19.54 3.16
N GLN A 851 59.97 -20.84 2.85
CA GLN A 851 60.15 -22.03 3.70
C GLN A 851 59.11 -22.49 4.76
N GLN A 852 58.78 -23.80 4.60
CA GLN A 852 58.70 -24.88 5.62
C GLN A 852 57.60 -24.73 6.69
N GLU A 853 56.82 -25.74 7.11
CA GLU A 853 56.95 -27.19 7.15
C GLU A 853 55.56 -27.74 7.57
N GLY A 854 55.09 -28.87 7.03
CA GLY A 854 54.20 -29.77 7.79
C GLY A 854 55.05 -30.72 8.64
N PRO A 855 54.53 -31.81 9.25
CA PRO A 855 53.16 -32.23 9.57
C PRO A 855 53.03 -32.53 11.10
N SER A 856 51.90 -32.97 11.68
CA SER A 856 51.50 -34.39 11.87
C SER A 856 50.63 -34.48 13.16
N LYS A 857 49.46 -35.17 13.11
CA LYS A 857 49.11 -36.46 13.79
C LYS A 857 49.35 -36.45 15.32
N SER A 858 48.47 -36.92 16.21
CA SER A 858 47.49 -38.02 16.16
C SER A 858 46.59 -38.02 17.42
N LEU A 859 45.41 -38.62 17.28
CA LEU A 859 44.62 -39.39 18.29
C LEU A 859 45.50 -40.36 19.15
N PRO A 860 45.02 -41.14 20.16
CA PRO A 860 43.61 -41.53 20.45
C PRO A 860 43.18 -41.77 21.95
N ILE A 861 41.86 -42.03 22.10
CA ILE A 861 41.17 -43.12 22.87
C ILE A 861 40.95 -43.08 24.40
N GLU A 862 39.64 -43.23 24.74
CA GLU A 862 38.90 -44.04 25.77
C GLU A 862 39.40 -44.02 27.23
N THR A 863 38.61 -44.17 28.30
CA THR A 863 37.27 -44.69 28.69
C THR A 863 37.14 -44.21 30.17
N GLU A 864 36.01 -44.04 30.85
CA GLU A 864 34.98 -45.00 31.25
C GLU A 864 34.07 -44.26 32.26
N GLU A 865 32.76 -44.51 32.19
CA GLU A 865 31.73 -44.24 33.20
C GLU A 865 31.80 -45.27 34.37
N PRO A 866 30.88 -45.37 35.37
CA PRO A 866 29.77 -44.50 35.80
C PRO A 866 29.64 -44.34 37.34
N SER A 867 28.63 -43.56 37.78
CA SER A 867 27.54 -43.96 38.69
C SER A 867 27.21 -43.04 39.89
N SER A 868 25.99 -42.50 39.81
CA SER A 868 24.93 -42.52 40.82
C SER A 868 24.91 -41.56 42.04
N SER A 869 23.66 -41.15 42.32
CA SER A 869 23.10 -40.53 43.53
C SER A 869 23.46 -39.06 43.78
N GLY A 870 22.56 -38.16 44.14
CA GLY A 870 21.14 -38.27 44.46
C GLY A 870 20.75 -37.02 45.26
N MET A 871 19.82 -36.23 44.73
CA MET A 871 18.74 -35.47 45.39
C MET A 871 18.16 -34.45 44.43
#